data_AF-A0A7X9HUR3-F1
#
_entry.id   AF-A0A7X9HUR3-F1
#
_cell.length_a   1.000
_cell.length_b   1.000
_cell.length_c   1.000
_cell.angle_alpha   90.00
_cell.angle_beta   90.00
_cell.angle_gamma   90.00
#
_symmetry.space_group_name_H-M   'P 1'
#
loop_
_entity.id
_entity.type
_entity.pdbx_description
1 polymer ?
#
loop_
_entity_poly.entity_id
_entity_poly.type
_entity_poly.pdbx_seq_one_letter_code
_entity_poly.pdbx_strand_id
1 'polypeptide(L)'
;MKQVFLLSLFITINVLTFSQNRNLHFKNGITTEKKENLKPNRIVSENQNFIEVNYNFENANIFDIKQDTSQFQLLKVKGFATMGEVGKPALPSYNDILVVPQKEGLKIKIVEAYYQEYDDFYILPALEPQIDSEKDTIPKIKIDKSTYSSNSYFPSEIVEIVSVQDYREVPLAFVQIRPIQYNPKSKKIRCYSNIKYQIIFSDSKMKSKANVKKETLTILENTVSNPESIEIYSTSTSLPKSGSLTTTTNRNYIIITTDEFLQAAREFADWKTILGFSCEVVSQASWTASQVKSAINTRYTNWTPKPEYFLIIGDHDDVPGEEYSSSHGTYATDLYYACMGGTGDYTPDMAHGRVSVSSLEQAYLVLRKIINYERNPIVNSTFYQTSVHCAQFQDNNLDGYADRRFTHTSEEVRDYIIGQGKTVNRVYYTSSSAFPKNYNNGHYSDGQAIPSELRKDIAPFYPWTGNNTNIASEINAGKFYVLHRDHGSYTGWEHPNFSVTDISNLTNGNKLPVVFSINCQTGGFLQTECFAEKFIRQSGGGAVGVFAASQISYSGYNDALTVGMFDAIWSNPGLLPNFGSGGISNPNVNTHSDIYKMGYVLNQGLLRMGQTWGLSQYTNRIFHYFGDPSMEMYTSSPSTFTGVTVTENGTSVTVNTGVSNCKITICSILDMGSSCYEVADNVSSYTFTDIVKPYYISVTKHNYKPYIYPQDIYIQNYTFTSDRLIIGRNIFVGNNVTPSQTQGPVIIKNGANIIFSAEQDVLLDKGFETELGGTFEIEKR
;
A
#
# COMPACT_ATOMS: atom_id res chain seq x y z
N MET A 1 -63.51 7.29 -9.88
CA MET A 1 -63.04 8.56 -9.29
C MET A 1 -62.61 8.29 -7.85
N LYS A 2 -61.32 7.97 -7.64
CA LYS A 2 -60.68 7.94 -6.32
C LYS A 2 -59.26 8.47 -6.52
N GLN A 3 -59.01 9.65 -5.98
CA GLN A 3 -57.73 10.35 -6.02
C GLN A 3 -56.73 9.59 -5.17
N VAL A 4 -55.57 9.27 -5.76
CA VAL A 4 -54.38 8.81 -5.04
C VAL A 4 -53.59 10.07 -4.69
N PHE A 5 -53.44 10.36 -3.41
CA PHE A 5 -52.52 11.38 -2.91
C PHE A 5 -51.08 10.90 -3.14
N LEU A 6 -50.35 11.56 -4.03
CA LEU A 6 -48.89 11.51 -4.04
C LEU A 6 -48.40 12.28 -2.81
N LEU A 7 -47.89 11.57 -1.81
CA LEU A 7 -47.12 12.18 -0.74
C LEU A 7 -45.70 12.42 -1.26
N SER A 8 -45.46 13.59 -1.85
CA SER A 8 -44.11 14.08 -2.13
C SER A 8 -43.41 14.37 -0.81
N LEU A 9 -42.60 13.43 -0.34
CA LEU A 9 -41.71 13.63 0.79
C LEU A 9 -40.60 14.60 0.33
N PHE A 10 -40.81 15.90 0.52
CA PHE A 10 -39.74 16.88 0.42
C PHE A 10 -38.76 16.61 1.55
N ILE A 11 -37.72 15.82 1.27
CA ILE A 11 -36.51 15.83 2.07
C ILE A 11 -35.90 17.21 1.83
N THR A 12 -35.95 18.08 2.83
CA THR A 12 -35.15 19.32 2.85
C THR A 12 -33.69 18.92 2.88
N ILE A 13 -33.07 18.82 1.70
CA ILE A 13 -31.65 18.59 1.54
C ILE A 13 -30.95 19.90 1.89
N ASN A 14 -30.13 19.84 2.93
CA ASN A 14 -29.26 20.93 3.33
C ASN A 14 -28.08 21.01 2.36
N VAL A 15 -28.24 21.75 1.26
CA VAL A 15 -27.17 22.01 0.31
C VAL A 15 -26.34 23.19 0.80
N LEU A 16 -25.04 22.97 1.03
CA LEU A 16 -24.09 24.05 1.28
C LEU A 16 -23.90 24.83 -0.02
N THR A 17 -24.50 26.00 -0.14
CA THR A 17 -24.29 26.86 -1.31
C THR A 17 -23.11 27.80 -1.06
N PHE A 18 -22.10 27.74 -1.93
CA PHE A 18 -20.98 28.68 -1.95
C PHE A 18 -21.41 29.99 -2.62
N SER A 19 -21.31 31.12 -1.91
CA SER A 19 -21.49 32.45 -2.48
C SER A 19 -20.22 33.28 -2.38
N GLN A 20 -20.02 34.18 -3.37
CA GLN A 20 -18.95 35.19 -3.47
C GLN A 20 -17.59 34.84 -2.87
N ASN A 21 -16.64 34.52 -3.73
CA ASN A 21 -15.26 34.29 -3.31
C ASN A 21 -14.56 35.63 -3.08
N ARG A 22 -14.00 35.81 -1.89
CA ARG A 22 -13.11 36.95 -1.56
C ARG A 22 -11.74 36.42 -1.20
N ASN A 23 -10.69 37.17 -1.48
CA ASN A 23 -9.35 36.83 -1.05
C ASN A 23 -8.91 37.77 0.07
N LEU A 24 -8.37 37.25 1.16
CA LEU A 24 -7.87 38.01 2.31
C LEU A 24 -6.34 38.00 2.33
N HIS A 25 -5.73 39.17 2.17
CA HIS A 25 -4.28 39.36 2.29
C HIS A 25 -3.84 39.49 3.75
N PHE A 26 -2.91 38.63 4.19
CA PHE A 26 -2.56 38.48 5.62
C PHE A 26 -1.80 39.67 6.21
N LYS A 27 -1.15 40.50 5.39
CA LYS A 27 -0.34 41.63 5.88
C LYS A 27 -1.15 42.91 6.10
N ASN A 28 -2.22 43.11 5.33
CA ASN A 28 -2.93 44.40 5.27
C ASN A 28 -4.46 44.26 5.38
N GLY A 29 -5.01 43.05 5.37
CA GLY A 29 -6.45 42.80 5.48
C GLY A 29 -7.25 43.19 4.26
N ILE A 30 -6.59 43.60 3.17
CA ILE A 30 -7.28 43.99 1.95
C ILE A 30 -8.00 42.75 1.41
N THR A 31 -9.30 42.91 1.19
CA THR A 31 -10.10 41.88 0.52
C THR A 31 -10.29 42.23 -0.95
N THR A 32 -10.03 41.27 -1.83
CA THR A 32 -10.28 41.41 -3.28
C THR A 32 -11.37 40.44 -3.71
N GLU A 33 -12.14 40.81 -4.73
CA GLU A 33 -13.24 39.97 -5.27
C GLU A 33 -12.76 38.82 -6.18
N LYS A 34 -11.45 38.56 -6.22
CA LYS A 34 -10.86 37.53 -7.08
C LYS A 34 -10.16 36.48 -6.23
N LYS A 35 -10.43 35.20 -6.53
CA LYS A 35 -9.65 34.08 -6.01
C LYS A 35 -8.20 34.23 -6.47
N GLU A 36 -7.26 34.17 -5.53
CA GLU A 36 -5.83 34.14 -5.82
C GLU A 36 -5.26 32.76 -5.47
N ASN A 37 -4.29 32.30 -6.26
CA ASN A 37 -3.69 30.97 -6.16
C ASN A 37 -2.22 31.04 -5.73
N LEU A 38 -1.94 31.81 -4.69
CA LEU A 38 -0.58 31.99 -4.15
C LEU A 38 -0.28 30.87 -3.17
N LYS A 39 0.75 30.06 -3.47
CA LYS A 39 1.19 28.98 -2.59
C LYS A 39 2.10 29.57 -1.51
N PRO A 40 1.95 29.16 -0.24
CA PRO A 40 2.90 29.53 0.80
C PRO A 40 4.33 29.07 0.44
N ASN A 41 5.32 29.91 0.72
CA ASN A 41 6.72 29.53 0.57
C ASN A 41 7.21 28.85 1.86
N ARG A 42 7.96 27.75 1.71
CA ARG A 42 8.42 26.91 2.80
C ARG A 42 9.92 26.62 2.64
N ILE A 43 10.68 26.80 3.73
CA ILE A 43 12.12 26.49 3.77
C ILE A 43 12.39 25.63 5.00
N VAL A 44 13.14 24.54 4.82
CA VAL A 44 13.62 23.66 5.90
C VAL A 44 15.14 23.74 5.96
N SER A 45 15.67 23.77 7.17
CA SER A 45 17.10 23.65 7.43
C SER A 45 17.30 22.92 8.76
N GLU A 46 18.46 22.30 8.96
CA GLU A 46 18.73 21.57 10.20
C GLU A 46 20.20 21.68 10.63
N ASN A 47 20.42 21.41 11.92
CA ASN A 47 21.75 21.19 12.50
C ASN A 47 21.66 20.15 13.63
N GLN A 48 22.74 19.98 14.39
CA GLN A 48 22.84 18.95 15.43
C GLN A 48 21.84 19.08 16.58
N ASN A 49 21.20 20.24 16.75
CA ASN A 49 20.37 20.57 17.90
C ASN A 49 18.89 20.78 17.53
N PHE A 50 18.61 21.16 16.28
CA PHE A 50 17.24 21.41 15.85
C PHE A 50 17.04 21.27 14.35
N ILE A 51 15.77 21.01 13.97
CA ILE A 51 15.23 21.28 12.63
C ILE A 51 14.49 22.63 12.69
N GLU A 52 14.80 23.54 11.78
CA GLU A 52 14.11 24.82 11.61
C GLU A 52 13.27 24.80 10.33
N VAL A 53 12.02 25.23 10.46
CA VAL A 53 11.09 25.34 9.33
C VAL A 53 10.50 26.76 9.32
N ASN A 54 10.53 27.39 8.16
CA ASN A 54 10.01 28.74 7.93
C ASN A 54 8.92 28.72 6.86
N TYR A 55 7.71 29.13 7.22
CA TYR A 55 6.60 29.34 6.32
C TYR A 55 6.31 30.83 6.14
N ASN A 56 6.06 31.23 4.89
CA ASN A 56 5.56 32.56 4.54
C ASN A 56 4.21 32.44 3.83
N PHE A 57 3.23 33.17 4.34
CA PHE A 57 1.86 33.14 3.88
C PHE A 57 1.45 34.51 3.37
N GLU A 58 0.80 34.54 2.21
CA GLU A 58 0.35 35.79 1.59
C GLU A 58 -1.13 36.02 1.82
N ASN A 59 -1.96 34.99 1.59
CA ASN A 59 -3.40 35.12 1.63
C ASN A 59 -4.17 33.83 1.93
N ALA A 60 -5.47 33.97 2.17
CA ALA A 60 -6.44 32.89 2.16
C ALA A 60 -7.69 33.30 1.36
N ASN A 61 -8.27 32.36 0.64
CA ASN A 61 -9.56 32.53 -0.02
C ASN A 61 -10.69 32.29 0.99
N ILE A 62 -11.65 33.21 1.06
CA ILE A 62 -12.86 33.15 1.87
C ILE A 62 -14.00 32.66 1.00
N PHE A 63 -14.72 31.67 1.53
CA PHE A 63 -15.92 31.10 0.95
C PHE A 63 -17.07 31.29 1.92
N ASP A 64 -18.08 32.08 1.52
CA ASP A 64 -19.29 32.25 2.31
C ASP A 64 -20.23 31.06 2.06
N ILE A 65 -20.56 30.34 3.13
CA ILE A 65 -21.32 29.10 3.12
C ILE A 65 -22.63 29.32 3.88
N LYS A 66 -23.75 29.13 3.18
CA LYS A 66 -25.09 29.20 3.79
C LYS A 66 -25.61 27.80 4.08
N GLN A 67 -26.09 27.58 5.30
CA GLN A 67 -26.83 26.39 5.67
C GLN A 67 -27.96 26.76 6.64
N ASP A 68 -29.19 26.35 6.31
CA ASP A 68 -30.40 26.74 7.01
C ASP A 68 -30.48 28.28 7.22
N THR A 69 -30.54 28.73 8.48
CA THR A 69 -30.55 30.16 8.86
C THR A 69 -29.16 30.72 9.19
N SER A 70 -28.11 29.91 9.13
CA SER A 70 -26.76 30.27 9.53
C SER A 70 -25.88 30.56 8.31
N GLN A 71 -25.01 31.57 8.43
CA GLN A 71 -24.00 31.89 7.44
C GLN A 71 -22.61 31.73 8.06
N PHE A 72 -21.83 30.80 7.50
CA PHE A 72 -20.46 30.51 7.92
C PHE A 72 -19.47 31.00 6.86
N GLN A 73 -18.20 31.13 7.25
CA GLN A 73 -17.08 31.29 6.33
C GLN A 73 -16.12 30.10 6.42
N LEU A 74 -15.63 29.64 5.28
CA LEU A 74 -14.51 28.71 5.17
C LEU A 74 -13.31 29.45 4.59
N LEU A 75 -12.18 29.41 5.29
CA LEU A 75 -10.90 29.96 4.83
C LEU A 75 -10.10 28.83 4.17
N LYS A 76 -9.55 29.08 2.98
CA LYS A 76 -8.68 28.14 2.26
C LYS A 76 -7.35 28.81 1.90
N VAL A 77 -6.25 28.32 2.46
CA VAL A 77 -4.89 28.65 2.00
C VAL A 77 -4.52 27.65 0.89
N LYS A 78 -3.99 28.12 -0.25
CA LYS A 78 -3.74 27.21 -1.38
C LYS A 78 -2.72 26.14 -0.99
N GLY A 79 -3.10 24.88 -1.22
CA GLY A 79 -2.27 23.72 -0.90
C GLY A 79 -2.48 23.16 0.51
N PHE A 80 -3.17 23.88 1.39
CA PHE A 80 -3.42 23.44 2.76
C PHE A 80 -4.74 22.64 2.82
N ALA A 81 -4.74 21.63 3.69
CA ALA A 81 -5.94 20.93 4.10
C ALA A 81 -6.73 21.78 5.11
N THR A 82 -7.81 21.20 5.64
CA THR A 82 -8.60 21.79 6.73
C THR A 82 -8.50 20.89 7.96
N MET A 83 -8.46 21.49 9.15
CA MET A 83 -8.47 20.74 10.40
C MET A 83 -9.68 19.79 10.47
N GLY A 84 -9.44 18.55 10.92
CA GLY A 84 -10.43 17.47 10.95
C GLY A 84 -11.11 17.22 12.30
N GLU A 85 -10.90 18.08 13.30
CA GLU A 85 -11.53 17.93 14.63
C GLU A 85 -13.02 18.26 14.56
N VAL A 86 -13.84 17.22 14.38
CA VAL A 86 -15.29 17.32 14.17
C VAL A 86 -15.96 18.32 15.12
N GLY A 87 -16.65 19.28 14.52
CA GLY A 87 -17.44 20.30 15.19
C GLY A 87 -16.66 21.47 15.78
N LYS A 88 -15.33 21.45 15.76
CA LYS A 88 -14.47 22.62 16.03
C LYS A 88 -14.25 23.45 14.75
N PRO A 89 -13.76 24.70 14.82
CA PRO A 89 -13.51 25.52 13.63
C PRO A 89 -12.61 24.84 12.57
N ALA A 90 -13.11 24.77 11.33
CA ALA A 90 -12.46 24.18 10.17
C ALA A 90 -11.42 25.15 9.59
N LEU A 91 -10.27 25.28 10.25
CA LEU A 91 -9.21 26.20 9.88
C LEU A 91 -8.19 25.54 8.93
N PRO A 92 -7.51 26.30 8.05
CA PRO A 92 -6.44 25.77 7.22
C PRO A 92 -5.32 25.12 8.05
N SER A 93 -4.84 23.96 7.59
CA SER A 93 -3.74 23.24 8.22
C SER A 93 -2.87 22.51 7.20
N TYR A 94 -1.60 22.28 7.55
CA TYR A 94 -0.67 21.49 6.75
C TYR A 94 0.08 20.50 7.63
N ASN A 95 0.28 19.28 7.15
CA ASN A 95 0.93 18.19 7.86
C ASN A 95 2.32 17.94 7.26
N ASP A 96 3.35 18.29 8.01
CA ASP A 96 4.73 17.92 7.72
C ASP A 96 5.08 16.57 8.35
N ILE A 97 5.86 15.77 7.63
CA ILE A 97 6.54 14.59 8.19
C ILE A 97 8.04 14.90 8.20
N LEU A 98 8.66 14.79 9.37
CA LEU A 98 10.07 15.09 9.58
C LEU A 98 10.75 13.91 10.27
N VAL A 99 11.90 13.51 9.76
CA VAL A 99 12.78 12.55 10.46
C VAL A 99 13.42 13.28 11.63
N VAL A 100 13.32 12.69 12.82
CA VAL A 100 13.90 13.25 14.05
C VAL A 100 14.84 12.23 14.71
N PRO A 101 15.89 12.66 15.42
CA PRO A 101 16.91 11.75 15.95
C PRO A 101 16.45 10.94 17.18
N GLN A 102 15.28 11.28 17.74
CA GLN A 102 14.73 10.65 18.95
C GLN A 102 13.20 10.80 18.97
N LYS A 103 12.52 9.83 19.61
CA LYS A 103 11.06 9.83 19.74
C LYS A 103 10.54 10.76 20.84
N GLU A 104 11.19 10.75 22.00
CA GLU A 104 10.76 11.50 23.19
C GLU A 104 11.52 12.83 23.35
N GLY A 105 11.00 13.73 24.18
CA GLY A 105 11.71 14.96 24.57
C GLY A 105 11.78 16.06 23.52
N LEU A 106 11.13 15.89 22.37
CA LEU A 106 11.03 16.91 21.32
C LEU A 106 10.26 18.13 21.82
N LYS A 107 10.76 19.33 21.53
CA LYS A 107 10.09 20.60 21.90
C LYS A 107 9.95 21.51 20.69
N ILE A 108 8.77 22.10 20.52
CA ILE A 108 8.56 23.18 19.56
C ILE A 108 8.93 24.52 20.21
N LYS A 109 9.75 25.30 19.51
CA LYS A 109 10.03 26.70 19.83
C LYS A 109 9.64 27.57 18.64
N ILE A 110 8.71 28.49 18.84
CA ILE A 110 8.42 29.53 17.84
C ILE A 110 9.54 30.56 17.89
N VAL A 111 10.23 30.76 16.75
CA VAL A 111 11.33 31.71 16.60
C VAL A 111 10.78 33.07 16.15
N GLU A 112 9.92 33.07 15.13
CA GLU A 112 9.25 34.25 14.61
C GLU A 112 7.80 33.88 14.25
N ALA A 113 6.87 34.78 14.54
CA ALA A 113 5.48 34.65 14.13
C ALA A 113 4.86 36.06 13.99
N TYR A 114 4.46 36.44 12.78
CA TYR A 114 3.89 37.75 12.50
C TYR A 114 2.44 37.60 12.06
N TYR A 115 1.50 38.11 12.87
CA TYR A 115 0.07 38.06 12.56
C TYR A 115 -0.58 39.44 12.55
N GLN A 116 -1.72 39.50 11.86
CA GLN A 116 -2.71 40.57 11.95
C GLN A 116 -4.04 39.98 12.42
N GLU A 117 -4.86 40.80 13.08
CA GLU A 117 -6.21 40.42 13.52
C GLU A 117 -7.27 41.03 12.59
N TYR A 118 -8.30 40.24 12.31
CA TYR A 118 -9.45 40.67 11.50
C TYR A 118 -10.76 40.25 12.17
N ASP A 119 -11.77 41.12 12.08
CA ASP A 119 -13.10 40.96 12.67
C ASP A 119 -14.10 40.31 11.70
N ASP A 120 -15.32 40.03 12.19
CA ASP A 120 -16.47 39.56 11.43
C ASP A 120 -16.36 38.16 10.80
N PHE A 121 -15.74 37.23 11.53
CA PHE A 121 -15.66 35.82 11.15
C PHE A 121 -16.53 34.89 12.00
N TYR A 122 -17.30 34.05 11.32
CA TYR A 122 -18.01 32.91 11.87
C TYR A 122 -17.61 31.65 11.10
N ILE A 123 -16.56 30.98 11.59
CA ILE A 123 -15.90 29.90 10.86
C ILE A 123 -16.78 28.65 10.82
N LEU A 124 -16.80 27.97 9.67
CA LEU A 124 -17.49 26.69 9.49
C LEU A 124 -16.91 25.64 10.46
N PRO A 125 -17.73 24.82 11.14
CA PRO A 125 -17.23 23.67 11.88
C PRO A 125 -16.70 22.56 10.96
N ALA A 126 -15.65 21.86 11.39
CA ALA A 126 -15.11 20.71 10.69
C ALA A 126 -16.17 19.61 10.64
N LEU A 127 -16.38 19.07 9.44
CA LEU A 127 -17.40 18.05 9.19
C LEU A 127 -16.89 16.66 9.56
N GLU A 128 -17.81 15.75 9.83
CA GLU A 128 -17.46 14.33 9.96
C GLU A 128 -16.93 13.79 8.63
N PRO A 129 -15.87 12.97 8.63
CA PRO A 129 -15.47 12.22 7.45
C PRO A 129 -16.65 11.40 6.95
N GLN A 130 -16.95 11.54 5.66
CA GLN A 130 -18.13 10.94 5.08
C GLN A 130 -17.80 9.52 4.60
N ILE A 131 -18.58 8.54 5.07
CA ILE A 131 -18.37 7.10 4.85
C ILE A 131 -18.58 6.71 3.39
N ASP A 132 -17.85 5.71 2.90
CA ASP A 132 -18.01 5.17 1.55
C ASP A 132 -19.07 4.04 1.52
N SER A 133 -20.18 4.15 2.25
CA SER A 133 -21.29 3.16 2.26
C SER A 133 -22.54 3.69 1.54
N GLU A 134 -23.39 2.83 0.96
CA GLU A 134 -24.65 3.26 0.33
C GLU A 134 -25.66 3.86 1.32
N LYS A 135 -25.58 3.50 2.61
CA LYS A 135 -26.44 4.06 3.67
C LYS A 135 -26.02 5.48 4.07
N ASP A 136 -25.15 6.09 3.29
CA ASP A 136 -24.55 7.38 3.56
C ASP A 136 -25.59 8.50 3.68
N THR A 137 -25.29 9.40 4.61
CA THR A 137 -26.03 10.65 4.78
C THR A 137 -25.02 11.77 4.75
N ILE A 138 -25.30 12.81 3.97
CA ILE A 138 -24.47 14.03 3.92
C ILE A 138 -24.11 14.47 5.35
N PRO A 139 -22.82 14.68 5.68
CA PRO A 139 -22.41 15.05 7.03
C PRO A 139 -23.13 16.32 7.46
N LYS A 140 -23.81 16.25 8.59
CA LYS A 140 -24.49 17.41 9.17
C LYS A 140 -23.45 18.28 9.89
N ILE A 141 -23.61 19.59 9.82
CA ILE A 141 -22.84 20.49 10.70
C ILE A 141 -23.17 20.15 12.16
N LYS A 142 -22.13 19.81 12.92
CA LYS A 142 -22.16 19.71 14.37
C LYS A 142 -21.35 20.88 14.91
N ILE A 143 -21.86 21.60 15.90
CA ILE A 143 -21.12 22.68 16.56
C ILE A 143 -20.69 22.19 17.93
N ASP A 144 -19.37 22.17 18.16
CA ASP A 144 -18.81 21.97 19.49
C ASP A 144 -19.10 23.22 20.34
N LYS A 145 -20.12 23.14 21.19
CA LYS A 145 -20.63 24.30 21.94
C LYS A 145 -19.60 24.90 22.88
N SER A 146 -18.72 24.09 23.47
CA SER A 146 -17.66 24.57 24.36
C SER A 146 -16.62 25.40 23.60
N THR A 147 -16.18 24.94 22.42
CA THR A 147 -15.24 25.70 21.58
C THR A 147 -15.89 26.98 21.07
N TYR A 148 -17.09 26.89 20.48
CA TYR A 148 -17.77 28.05 19.89
C TYR A 148 -18.29 29.10 20.89
N SER A 149 -18.34 28.78 22.19
CA SER A 149 -18.65 29.74 23.26
C SER A 149 -17.41 30.31 23.96
N SER A 150 -16.22 29.80 23.61
CA SER A 150 -14.95 30.17 24.22
C SER A 150 -14.46 31.55 23.78
N ASN A 151 -13.87 32.31 24.71
CA ASN A 151 -13.20 33.59 24.44
C ASN A 151 -11.68 33.42 24.29
N SER A 152 -11.26 32.33 23.66
CA SER A 152 -9.85 32.00 23.45
C SER A 152 -9.62 31.69 21.97
N TYR A 153 -8.41 31.92 21.51
CA TYR A 153 -8.02 31.54 20.15
C TYR A 153 -7.88 30.02 20.02
N PHE A 154 -8.48 29.47 18.97
CA PHE A 154 -8.40 28.07 18.55
C PHE A 154 -7.74 27.96 17.16
N PRO A 155 -6.88 26.94 16.91
CA PRO A 155 -6.21 26.15 17.95
C PRO A 155 -5.33 27.06 18.81
N SER A 156 -5.03 26.64 20.05
CA SER A 156 -4.16 27.43 20.94
C SER A 156 -2.73 27.52 20.42
N GLU A 157 -2.25 26.45 19.77
CA GLU A 157 -0.91 26.36 19.19
C GLU A 157 -0.96 26.43 17.65
N ILE A 158 -0.13 27.30 17.07
CA ILE A 158 0.01 27.47 15.61
C ILE A 158 0.89 26.38 14.96
N VAL A 159 1.69 25.67 15.76
CA VAL A 159 2.51 24.53 15.34
C VAL A 159 2.46 23.48 16.45
N GLU A 160 2.19 22.23 16.09
CA GLU A 160 2.09 21.12 17.05
C GLU A 160 2.68 19.83 16.47
N ILE A 161 3.42 19.08 17.30
CA ILE A 161 3.76 17.68 17.00
C ILE A 161 2.54 16.84 17.37
N VAL A 162 1.73 16.48 16.38
CA VAL A 162 0.49 15.72 16.59
C VAL A 162 0.75 14.24 16.91
N SER A 163 1.85 13.69 16.41
CA SER A 163 2.27 12.32 16.70
C SER A 163 3.75 12.14 16.38
N VAL A 164 4.39 11.17 17.04
CA VAL A 164 5.69 10.63 16.63
C VAL A 164 5.53 9.13 16.46
N GLN A 165 5.72 8.65 15.24
CA GLN A 165 5.63 7.22 14.89
C GLN A 165 7.01 6.69 14.50
N ASP A 166 7.17 5.38 14.45
CA ASP A 166 8.44 4.78 14.04
C ASP A 166 8.27 4.04 12.71
N TYR A 167 9.21 4.24 11.80
CA TYR A 167 9.34 3.41 10.61
C TYR A 167 10.73 2.81 10.56
N ARG A 168 10.82 1.52 10.84
CA ARG A 168 12.05 0.73 10.86
C ARG A 168 13.15 1.37 11.72
N GLU A 169 12.81 1.66 12.97
CA GLU A 169 13.67 2.35 13.95
C GLU A 169 13.92 3.84 13.67
N VAL A 170 13.35 4.41 12.60
CA VAL A 170 13.43 5.85 12.28
C VAL A 170 12.21 6.58 12.85
N PRO A 171 12.38 7.48 13.84
CA PRO A 171 11.27 8.27 14.35
C PRO A 171 10.82 9.35 13.35
N LEU A 172 9.52 9.42 13.12
CA LEU A 172 8.83 10.34 12.22
C LEU A 172 7.93 11.26 13.03
N ALA A 173 8.30 12.53 13.12
CA ALA A 173 7.46 13.56 13.72
C ALA A 173 6.45 14.08 12.69
N PHE A 174 5.17 13.88 12.99
CA PHE A 174 4.06 14.49 12.26
C PHE A 174 3.74 15.83 12.88
N VAL A 175 3.99 16.91 12.15
CA VAL A 175 3.86 18.29 12.62
C VAL A 175 2.75 18.99 11.87
N GLN A 176 1.77 19.54 12.59
CA GLN A 176 0.67 20.29 11.99
C GLN A 176 0.88 21.80 12.16
N ILE A 177 0.84 22.52 11.03
CA ILE A 177 1.00 23.98 10.96
C ILE A 177 -0.36 24.61 10.69
N ARG A 178 -0.75 25.62 11.49
CA ARG A 178 -2.02 26.36 11.37
C ARG A 178 -1.77 27.85 11.20
N PRO A 179 -1.83 28.40 9.97
CA PRO A 179 -1.58 29.81 9.71
C PRO A 179 -2.70 30.74 10.16
N ILE A 180 -3.82 30.20 10.64
CA ILE A 180 -4.96 30.98 11.11
C ILE A 180 -5.42 30.45 12.47
N GLN A 181 -5.61 31.36 13.43
CA GLN A 181 -6.34 31.08 14.67
C GLN A 181 -7.68 31.83 14.66
N TYR A 182 -8.68 31.31 15.35
CA TYR A 182 -10.01 31.89 15.46
C TYR A 182 -10.46 32.00 16.92
N ASN A 183 -10.95 33.16 17.33
CA ASN A 183 -11.65 33.35 18.60
C ASN A 183 -13.17 33.37 18.34
N PRO A 184 -13.91 32.31 18.72
CA PRO A 184 -15.33 32.21 18.40
C PRO A 184 -16.22 33.25 19.06
N LYS A 185 -15.93 33.63 20.31
CA LYS A 185 -16.76 34.59 21.04
C LYS A 185 -16.60 36.02 20.50
N SER A 186 -15.38 36.43 20.18
CA SER A 186 -15.11 37.76 19.64
C SER A 186 -15.27 37.84 18.12
N LYS A 187 -15.42 36.69 17.44
CA LYS A 187 -15.51 36.57 15.97
C LYS A 187 -14.28 37.11 15.24
N LYS A 188 -13.11 36.99 15.88
CA LYS A 188 -11.83 37.46 15.32
C LYS A 188 -10.99 36.30 14.82
N ILE A 189 -10.29 36.50 13.71
CA ILE A 189 -9.20 35.61 13.29
C ILE A 189 -7.85 36.30 13.42
N ARG A 190 -6.80 35.51 13.68
CA ARG A 190 -5.40 35.91 13.51
C ARG A 190 -4.86 35.23 12.27
N CYS A 191 -4.38 35.99 11.30
CA CYS A 191 -3.73 35.44 10.11
C CYS A 191 -2.22 35.67 10.20
N TYR A 192 -1.44 34.59 10.19
CA TYR A 192 0.01 34.64 10.33
C TYR A 192 0.66 34.73 8.95
N SER A 193 1.29 35.87 8.65
CA SER A 193 2.06 36.07 7.39
C SER A 193 3.42 35.37 7.40
N ASN A 194 3.92 35.03 8.58
CA ASN A 194 5.12 34.23 8.76
C ASN A 194 4.98 33.34 10.01
N ILE A 195 5.45 32.11 9.92
CA ILE A 195 5.67 31.21 11.04
C ILE A 195 7.03 30.53 10.85
N LYS A 196 7.99 30.87 11.72
CA LYS A 196 9.29 30.19 11.83
C LYS A 196 9.38 29.46 13.16
N TYR A 197 9.62 28.16 13.12
CA TYR A 197 9.72 27.35 14.32
C TYR A 197 10.91 26.39 14.27
N GLN A 198 11.34 25.96 15.45
CA GLN A 198 12.38 24.95 15.65
C GLN A 198 11.79 23.74 16.38
N ILE A 199 12.14 22.54 15.92
CA ILE A 199 12.00 21.29 16.67
C ILE A 199 13.33 21.03 17.35
N ILE A 200 13.37 21.19 18.68
CA ILE A 200 14.59 21.06 19.48
C ILE A 200 14.72 19.63 20.01
N PHE A 201 15.91 19.06 19.92
CA PHE A 201 16.26 17.74 20.41
C PHE A 201 16.85 17.82 21.84
N SER A 202 16.65 16.78 22.67
CA SER A 202 17.25 16.76 24.01
C SER A 202 18.71 16.31 24.01
N ASP A 203 19.12 15.48 23.05
CA ASP A 203 20.49 15.06 22.82
C ASP A 203 21.06 15.72 21.56
N SER A 204 22.32 16.19 21.60
CA SER A 204 23.04 16.69 20.43
C SER A 204 23.41 15.55 19.46
N LYS A 205 22.41 14.98 18.79
CA LYS A 205 22.54 13.90 17.80
C LYS A 205 21.97 14.40 16.47
N MET A 206 22.80 14.40 15.43
CA MET A 206 22.42 14.94 14.11
C MET A 206 21.42 14.07 13.35
N LYS A 207 21.54 12.74 13.42
CA LYS A 207 20.86 11.86 12.48
C LYS A 207 20.21 10.67 13.15
N SER A 208 19.06 10.27 12.61
CA SER A 208 18.39 9.04 13.01
C SER A 208 19.15 7.85 12.41
N LYS A 209 19.47 6.86 13.27
CA LYS A 209 20.19 5.67 12.87
C LYS A 209 19.20 4.53 12.65
N ALA A 210 19.27 3.90 11.48
CA ALA A 210 18.51 2.70 11.21
C ALA A 210 19.45 1.56 10.82
N ASN A 211 19.27 0.39 11.43
CA ASN A 211 20.02 -0.82 11.06
C ASN A 211 19.27 -1.60 9.97
N VAL A 212 19.09 -0.95 8.81
CA VAL A 212 18.27 -1.47 7.71
C VAL A 212 18.93 -1.24 6.35
N LYS A 213 18.44 -1.96 5.34
CA LYS A 213 18.84 -1.76 3.94
C LYS A 213 18.32 -0.42 3.42
N LYS A 214 19.14 0.28 2.64
CA LYS A 214 18.80 1.60 2.07
C LYS A 214 17.49 1.56 1.28
N GLU A 215 17.30 0.51 0.50
CA GLU A 215 16.15 0.32 -0.38
C GLU A 215 14.83 0.29 0.41
N THR A 216 14.86 -0.14 1.67
CA THR A 216 13.67 -0.18 2.55
C THR A 216 13.27 1.19 3.10
N LEU A 217 14.16 2.19 2.99
CA LEU A 217 13.89 3.58 3.41
C LEU A 217 13.48 4.48 2.25
N THR A 218 13.46 3.98 1.00
CA THR A 218 12.97 4.72 -0.18
C THR A 218 11.55 5.29 0.03
N ILE A 219 10.73 4.60 0.83
CA ILE A 219 9.41 5.04 1.30
C ILE A 219 9.47 6.42 1.99
N LEU A 220 10.47 6.61 2.84
CA LEU A 220 10.65 7.87 3.57
C LEU A 220 11.11 9.00 2.65
N GLU A 221 11.98 8.71 1.67
CA GLU A 221 12.49 9.74 0.76
C GLU A 221 11.35 10.52 0.08
N ASN A 222 10.28 9.86 -0.35
CA ASN A 222 9.13 10.54 -0.99
C ASN A 222 8.31 11.42 -0.02
N THR A 223 8.23 11.06 1.25
CA THR A 223 7.21 11.60 2.17
C THR A 223 7.78 12.60 3.19
N VAL A 224 9.04 12.44 3.60
CA VAL A 224 9.64 13.29 4.63
C VAL A 224 10.22 14.56 4.04
N SER A 225 10.24 15.63 4.85
CA SER A 225 10.73 16.95 4.40
C SER A 225 12.23 17.17 4.53
N ASN A 226 12.94 16.26 5.21
CA ASN A 226 14.37 16.29 5.47
C ASN A 226 14.99 14.87 5.27
N PRO A 227 14.92 14.29 4.06
CA PRO A 227 15.41 12.93 3.82
C PRO A 227 16.93 12.78 4.09
N GLU A 228 17.70 13.87 4.02
CA GLU A 228 19.15 13.91 4.31
C GLU A 228 19.52 13.60 5.77
N SER A 229 18.55 13.66 6.67
CA SER A 229 18.69 13.40 8.11
C SER A 229 18.70 11.91 8.44
N ILE A 230 18.39 11.05 7.47
CA ILE A 230 18.46 9.61 7.58
C ILE A 230 19.94 9.19 7.47
N GLU A 231 20.48 8.54 8.50
CA GLU A 231 21.81 7.94 8.46
C GLU A 231 21.72 6.42 8.50
N ILE A 232 22.12 5.81 7.39
CA ILE A 232 22.13 4.35 7.26
C ILE A 232 23.46 3.85 7.78
N TYR A 233 23.40 3.12 8.90
CA TYR A 233 24.54 2.36 9.40
C TYR A 233 24.31 0.89 9.05
N SER A 234 24.60 0.52 7.80
CA SER A 234 24.59 -0.89 7.41
C SER A 234 25.78 -1.59 8.06
N THR A 235 25.52 -2.55 8.94
CA THR A 235 26.55 -3.46 9.46
C THR A 235 26.91 -4.58 8.47
N SER A 236 26.29 -4.62 7.28
CA SER A 236 26.44 -5.71 6.31
C SER A 236 25.91 -5.28 4.93
N THR A 237 26.80 -4.84 4.04
CA THR A 237 26.51 -4.74 2.59
C THR A 237 26.58 -6.11 1.89
N SER A 238 27.07 -7.13 2.60
CA SER A 238 27.04 -8.53 2.22
C SER A 238 26.34 -9.31 3.33
N LEU A 239 25.28 -10.06 3.02
CA LEU A 239 24.91 -11.19 3.86
C LEU A 239 26.20 -11.97 4.17
N PRO A 240 26.44 -12.38 5.43
CA PRO A 240 27.73 -12.95 5.81
C PRO A 240 28.17 -14.03 4.81
N LYS A 241 29.40 -13.89 4.31
CA LYS A 241 30.08 -14.91 3.52
C LYS A 241 30.03 -16.22 4.28
N SER A 242 29.54 -17.27 3.62
CA SER A 242 29.66 -18.67 4.03
C SER A 242 29.33 -18.92 5.51
N GLY A 243 28.05 -19.01 5.81
CA GLY A 243 27.57 -19.53 7.07
C GLY A 243 26.08 -19.78 6.98
N SER A 244 25.73 -20.96 6.47
CA SER A 244 24.50 -21.72 6.73
C SER A 244 23.31 -20.95 7.36
N LEU A 245 22.10 -21.04 6.78
CA LEU A 245 20.83 -20.59 7.40
C LEU A 245 20.55 -21.22 8.81
N THR A 246 21.48 -22.03 9.34
CA THR A 246 21.54 -22.51 10.73
C THR A 246 21.89 -21.44 11.77
N THR A 247 22.45 -20.28 11.40
CA THR A 247 22.42 -19.13 12.31
C THR A 247 21.02 -18.51 12.27
N THR A 248 20.21 -18.84 13.27
CA THR A 248 18.75 -18.57 13.37
C THR A 248 18.35 -17.09 13.44
N THR A 249 19.25 -16.15 13.14
CA THR A 249 19.10 -14.72 13.43
C THR A 249 19.16 -13.79 12.21
N ASN A 250 19.36 -14.30 10.98
CA ASN A 250 19.64 -13.44 9.81
C ASN A 250 18.67 -13.70 8.64
N ARG A 251 17.35 -13.73 8.92
CA ARG A 251 16.29 -13.96 7.94
C ARG A 251 15.52 -12.67 7.64
N ASN A 252 14.99 -12.52 6.43
CA ASN A 252 14.27 -11.31 6.02
C ASN A 252 12.77 -11.50 5.74
N TYR A 253 12.29 -12.74 5.71
CA TYR A 253 10.88 -13.05 5.43
C TYR A 253 10.32 -14.07 6.42
N ILE A 254 9.33 -13.68 7.21
CA ILE A 254 8.60 -14.55 8.14
C ILE A 254 7.30 -15.04 7.48
N ILE A 255 7.02 -16.33 7.55
CA ILE A 255 5.75 -16.92 7.10
C ILE A 255 5.08 -17.57 8.31
N ILE A 256 3.90 -17.08 8.70
CA ILE A 256 3.09 -17.64 9.79
C ILE A 256 1.97 -18.48 9.18
N THR A 257 1.82 -19.71 9.66
CA THR A 257 0.86 -20.68 9.12
C THR A 257 0.38 -21.66 10.19
N THR A 258 -0.64 -22.46 9.88
CA THR A 258 -0.98 -23.68 10.63
C THR A 258 -0.32 -24.92 10.05
N ASP A 259 -0.35 -26.02 10.82
CA ASP A 259 0.16 -27.33 10.38
C ASP A 259 -0.60 -27.86 9.15
N GLU A 260 -1.87 -27.46 8.96
CA GLU A 260 -2.66 -27.81 7.78
C GLU A 260 -2.04 -27.29 6.48
N PHE A 261 -1.58 -26.03 6.48
CA PHE A 261 -1.02 -25.39 5.27
C PHE A 261 0.51 -25.44 5.21
N LEU A 262 1.16 -26.11 6.16
CA LEU A 262 2.62 -26.12 6.31
C LEU A 262 3.34 -26.58 5.02
N GLN A 263 2.81 -27.58 4.34
CA GLN A 263 3.42 -28.06 3.10
C GLN A 263 3.39 -27.02 1.99
N ALA A 264 2.23 -26.38 1.77
CA ALA A 264 2.09 -25.32 0.78
C ALA A 264 2.94 -24.08 1.14
N ALA A 265 3.03 -23.75 2.43
CA ALA A 265 3.89 -22.69 2.94
C ALA A 265 5.39 -22.97 2.70
N ARG A 266 5.84 -24.22 2.86
CA ARG A 266 7.22 -24.64 2.56
C ARG A 266 7.51 -24.57 1.06
N GLU A 267 6.60 -25.04 0.21
CA GLU A 267 6.73 -24.92 -1.25
C GLU A 267 6.93 -23.46 -1.67
N PHE A 268 6.12 -22.56 -1.10
CA PHE A 268 6.24 -21.13 -1.35
C PHE A 268 7.54 -20.53 -0.83
N ALA A 269 7.96 -20.92 0.39
CA ALA A 269 9.23 -20.47 0.97
C ALA A 269 10.45 -20.91 0.15
N ASP A 270 10.42 -22.13 -0.42
CA ASP A 270 11.47 -22.64 -1.29
C ASP A 270 11.58 -21.78 -2.57
N TRP A 271 10.45 -21.44 -3.20
CA TRP A 271 10.43 -20.52 -4.34
C TRP A 271 10.99 -19.13 -3.98
N LYS A 272 10.58 -18.58 -2.84
CA LYS A 272 11.10 -17.29 -2.36
C LYS A 272 12.59 -17.35 -2.06
N THR A 273 13.09 -18.47 -1.55
CA THR A 273 14.51 -18.69 -1.34
C THR A 273 15.30 -18.65 -2.64
N ILE A 274 14.77 -19.27 -3.71
CA ILE A 274 15.35 -19.17 -5.06
C ILE A 274 15.42 -17.71 -5.54
N LEU A 275 14.42 -16.89 -5.24
CA LEU A 275 14.39 -15.46 -5.59
C LEU A 275 15.26 -14.55 -4.68
N GLY A 276 15.95 -15.13 -3.69
CA GLY A 276 16.84 -14.39 -2.80
C GLY A 276 16.19 -13.84 -1.53
N PHE A 277 15.09 -14.45 -1.07
CA PHE A 277 14.53 -14.20 0.26
C PHE A 277 14.99 -15.27 1.25
N SER A 278 15.43 -14.87 2.45
CA SER A 278 15.74 -15.81 3.52
C SER A 278 14.50 -16.02 4.39
N CYS A 279 13.76 -17.09 4.11
CA CYS A 279 12.46 -17.37 4.71
C CYS A 279 12.54 -18.14 6.03
N GLU A 280 11.64 -17.89 6.97
CA GLU A 280 11.28 -18.84 8.03
C GLU A 280 9.78 -19.12 8.01
N VAL A 281 9.43 -20.40 7.91
CA VAL A 281 8.05 -20.87 8.10
C VAL A 281 7.85 -21.26 9.56
N VAL A 282 6.89 -20.61 10.20
CA VAL A 282 6.51 -20.79 11.60
C VAL A 282 5.12 -21.40 11.63
N SER A 283 5.04 -22.65 12.07
CA SER A 283 3.81 -23.42 12.11
C SER A 283 3.41 -23.74 13.54
N GLN A 284 2.11 -23.76 13.80
CA GLN A 284 1.49 -24.31 15.01
C GLN A 284 0.16 -24.97 14.64
N ALA A 285 -0.32 -25.88 15.48
CA ALA A 285 -1.65 -26.47 15.30
C ALA A 285 -2.79 -25.44 15.41
N SER A 286 -2.61 -24.39 16.21
CA SER A 286 -3.57 -23.29 16.36
C SER A 286 -2.86 -22.03 16.88
N TRP A 287 -3.48 -20.88 16.64
CA TRP A 287 -2.95 -19.58 17.03
C TRP A 287 -3.98 -18.75 17.78
N THR A 288 -3.48 -17.91 18.69
CA THR A 288 -4.17 -16.71 19.17
C THR A 288 -3.49 -15.48 18.60
N ALA A 289 -4.20 -14.36 18.48
CA ALA A 289 -3.64 -13.11 17.95
C ALA A 289 -2.38 -12.64 18.73
N SER A 290 -2.36 -12.88 20.05
CA SER A 290 -1.19 -12.59 20.89
C SER A 290 0.01 -13.48 20.57
N GLN A 291 -0.21 -14.77 20.29
CA GLN A 291 0.86 -15.67 19.88
C GLN A 291 1.43 -15.29 18.51
N VAL A 292 0.58 -14.91 17.54
CA VAL A 292 1.02 -14.43 16.22
C VAL A 292 1.93 -13.20 16.39
N LYS A 293 1.45 -12.20 17.14
CA LYS A 293 2.21 -10.98 17.46
C LYS A 293 3.55 -11.29 18.12
N SER A 294 3.54 -12.16 19.14
CA SER A 294 4.74 -12.54 19.87
C SER A 294 5.75 -13.26 18.97
N ALA A 295 5.28 -14.15 18.09
CA ALA A 295 6.13 -14.88 17.15
C ALA A 295 6.83 -13.94 16.16
N ILE A 296 6.13 -12.94 15.63
CA ILE A 296 6.68 -11.96 14.70
C ILE A 296 7.60 -10.97 15.42
N ASN A 297 7.15 -10.38 16.54
CA ASN A 297 7.93 -9.39 17.29
C ASN A 297 9.22 -9.96 17.85
N THR A 298 9.21 -11.22 18.31
CA THR A 298 10.42 -11.91 18.79
C THR A 298 11.48 -12.01 17.69
N ARG A 299 11.07 -12.35 16.46
CA ARG A 299 11.97 -12.43 15.29
C ARG A 299 12.47 -11.04 14.92
N TYR A 300 11.60 -10.05 14.83
CA TYR A 300 12.01 -8.67 14.55
C TYR A 300 13.01 -8.16 15.58
N THR A 301 12.79 -8.42 16.86
CA THR A 301 13.69 -7.99 17.94
C THR A 301 15.05 -8.67 17.84
N ASN A 302 15.08 -9.99 17.64
CA ASN A 302 16.30 -10.80 17.74
C ASN A 302 17.10 -10.89 16.45
N TRP A 303 16.50 -10.59 15.29
CA TRP A 303 17.17 -10.73 14.00
C TRP A 303 17.98 -9.49 13.62
N THR A 304 19.09 -9.71 12.93
CA THR A 304 19.95 -8.65 12.39
C THR A 304 20.50 -9.08 11.01
N PRO A 305 20.17 -8.35 9.92
CA PRO A 305 19.30 -7.17 9.86
C PRO A 305 17.85 -7.48 10.22
N LYS A 306 17.06 -6.44 10.51
CA LYS A 306 15.63 -6.57 10.81
C LYS A 306 14.85 -7.16 9.63
N PRO A 307 13.89 -8.08 9.86
CA PRO A 307 13.08 -8.64 8.78
C PRO A 307 12.35 -7.56 8.00
N GLU A 308 12.10 -7.83 6.73
CA GLU A 308 11.49 -6.90 5.77
C GLU A 308 10.01 -7.24 5.55
N TYR A 309 9.66 -8.53 5.61
CA TYR A 309 8.34 -9.03 5.27
C TYR A 309 7.80 -10.01 6.32
N PHE A 310 6.47 -10.00 6.52
CA PHE A 310 5.78 -11.18 7.00
C PHE A 310 4.55 -11.51 6.15
N LEU A 311 4.25 -12.80 6.00
CA LEU A 311 3.07 -13.32 5.33
C LEU A 311 2.31 -14.23 6.28
N ILE A 312 0.99 -14.05 6.34
CA ILE A 312 0.09 -15.00 6.97
C ILE A 312 -0.51 -15.91 5.90
N ILE A 313 -0.48 -17.23 6.12
CA ILE A 313 -1.15 -18.23 5.28
C ILE A 313 -2.21 -18.90 6.16
N GLY A 314 -3.48 -18.72 5.79
CA GLY A 314 -4.65 -19.16 6.56
C GLY A 314 -5.66 -18.03 6.76
N ASP A 315 -6.91 -18.41 6.95
CA ASP A 315 -8.00 -17.48 7.27
C ASP A 315 -7.87 -16.98 8.72
N HIS A 316 -8.80 -16.12 9.18
CA HIS A 316 -8.88 -15.68 10.56
C HIS A 316 -9.03 -16.84 11.55
N ASP A 317 -9.81 -17.86 11.19
CA ASP A 317 -10.04 -19.02 12.04
C ASP A 317 -8.78 -19.88 12.24
N ASP A 318 -7.82 -19.80 11.30
CA ASP A 318 -6.54 -20.53 11.34
C ASP A 318 -5.43 -19.70 12.00
N VAL A 319 -5.26 -18.46 11.52
CA VAL A 319 -4.27 -17.50 11.98
C VAL A 319 -4.98 -16.15 12.21
N PRO A 320 -5.46 -15.90 13.43
CA PRO A 320 -6.31 -14.74 13.71
C PRO A 320 -5.51 -13.44 13.61
N GLY A 321 -6.16 -12.42 13.04
CA GLY A 321 -5.76 -11.02 13.18
C GLY A 321 -6.20 -10.45 14.54
N GLU A 322 -5.71 -9.27 14.93
CA GLU A 322 -6.20 -8.59 16.14
C GLU A 322 -7.59 -7.98 15.87
N GLU A 323 -8.56 -8.30 16.73
CA GLU A 323 -9.92 -7.76 16.63
C GLU A 323 -10.07 -6.40 17.33
N TYR A 324 -10.73 -5.46 16.67
CA TYR A 324 -11.10 -4.17 17.22
C TYR A 324 -12.56 -3.84 16.90
N SER A 325 -13.19 -3.02 17.74
CA SER A 325 -14.52 -2.49 17.49
C SER A 325 -14.47 -1.01 17.11
N SER A 326 -15.39 -0.61 16.25
CA SER A 326 -15.68 0.79 15.91
C SER A 326 -17.17 1.06 16.03
N SER A 327 -17.60 2.29 15.72
CA SER A 327 -19.03 2.61 15.55
C SER A 327 -19.72 1.78 14.46
N HIS A 328 -18.95 1.12 13.58
CA HIS A 328 -19.44 0.35 12.44
C HIS A 328 -19.41 -1.17 12.67
N GLY A 329 -19.05 -1.60 13.88
CA GLY A 329 -18.93 -3.01 14.24
C GLY A 329 -17.49 -3.48 14.45
N THR A 330 -17.34 -4.78 14.67
CA THR A 330 -16.06 -5.46 14.88
C THR A 330 -15.39 -5.76 13.54
N TYR A 331 -14.06 -5.70 13.51
CA TYR A 331 -13.23 -6.05 12.38
C TYR A 331 -11.87 -6.56 12.88
N ALA A 332 -11.21 -7.37 12.07
CA ALA A 332 -9.84 -7.82 12.33
C ALA A 332 -8.82 -6.94 11.58
N THR A 333 -7.60 -6.91 12.12
CA THR A 333 -6.44 -6.25 11.51
C THR A 333 -5.14 -7.03 11.73
N ASP A 334 -4.29 -7.06 10.71
CA ASP A 334 -2.92 -7.59 10.79
C ASP A 334 -1.87 -6.47 11.03
N LEU A 335 -2.28 -5.20 11.04
CA LEU A 335 -1.39 -4.03 11.09
C LEU A 335 -0.37 -4.09 12.23
N TYR A 336 -0.85 -4.42 13.43
CA TYR A 336 -0.07 -4.33 14.65
C TYR A 336 0.93 -5.47 14.85
N TYR A 337 0.91 -6.48 13.97
CA TYR A 337 2.02 -7.43 13.85
C TYR A 337 3.21 -6.80 13.11
N ALA A 338 2.99 -5.71 12.36
CA ALA A 338 4.01 -4.97 11.66
C ALA A 338 4.58 -3.79 12.45
N CYS A 339 3.91 -3.32 13.52
CA CYS A 339 4.29 -2.12 14.27
C CYS A 339 5.18 -2.43 15.47
N MET A 340 6.40 -1.87 15.48
CA MET A 340 7.46 -2.14 16.46
C MET A 340 7.78 -0.91 17.32
N GLY A 341 7.20 0.25 17.02
CA GLY A 341 7.38 1.50 17.78
C GLY A 341 6.64 1.56 19.12
N GLY A 342 5.95 0.48 19.52
CA GLY A 342 5.25 0.37 20.79
C GLY A 342 3.84 0.98 20.80
N THR A 343 3.34 1.32 21.99
CA THR A 343 1.96 1.79 22.15
C THR A 343 1.72 3.11 21.43
N GLY A 344 0.67 3.15 20.59
CA GLY A 344 0.29 4.36 19.85
C GLY A 344 0.97 4.51 18.49
N ASP A 345 1.95 3.66 18.18
CA ASP A 345 2.49 3.50 16.84
C ASP A 345 1.55 2.66 15.98
N TYR A 346 1.30 3.11 14.76
CA TYR A 346 0.50 2.43 13.76
C TYR A 346 1.12 2.60 12.37
N THR A 347 2.43 2.84 12.33
CA THR A 347 3.24 2.82 11.12
C THR A 347 3.89 1.44 11.02
N PRO A 348 3.64 0.67 9.95
CA PRO A 348 4.18 -0.68 9.82
C PRO A 348 5.68 -0.66 9.47
N ASP A 349 6.51 -1.31 10.29
CA ASP A 349 7.95 -1.50 10.06
C ASP A 349 8.25 -2.58 8.99
N MET A 350 7.30 -3.47 8.72
CA MET A 350 7.41 -4.52 7.72
C MET A 350 6.32 -4.40 6.66
N ALA A 351 6.67 -4.78 5.43
CA ALA A 351 5.68 -5.06 4.41
C ALA A 351 4.95 -6.35 4.77
N HIS A 352 3.62 -6.35 4.70
CA HIS A 352 2.84 -7.49 5.17
C HIS A 352 1.64 -7.79 4.27
N GLY A 353 1.23 -9.05 4.27
CA GLY A 353 0.10 -9.53 3.51
C GLY A 353 -0.46 -10.84 4.06
N ARG A 354 -1.65 -11.20 3.57
CA ARG A 354 -2.39 -12.39 3.97
C ARG A 354 -2.83 -13.18 2.74
N VAL A 355 -2.44 -14.45 2.67
CA VAL A 355 -3.06 -15.45 1.79
C VAL A 355 -4.13 -16.14 2.63
N SER A 356 -5.32 -15.53 2.64
CA SER A 356 -6.47 -16.06 3.38
C SER A 356 -7.08 -17.23 2.61
N VAL A 357 -7.01 -18.43 3.17
CA VAL A 357 -7.44 -19.70 2.58
C VAL A 357 -8.04 -20.57 3.67
N SER A 358 -9.04 -21.37 3.32
CA SER A 358 -9.78 -22.21 4.27
C SER A 358 -9.58 -23.71 4.06
N SER A 359 -8.64 -24.10 3.20
CA SER A 359 -8.23 -25.50 2.98
C SER A 359 -6.85 -25.59 2.32
N LEU A 360 -6.19 -26.73 2.47
CA LEU A 360 -4.90 -27.00 1.82
C LEU A 360 -4.96 -26.86 0.28
N GLU A 361 -6.03 -27.29 -0.37
CA GLU A 361 -6.21 -27.14 -1.82
C GLU A 361 -6.27 -25.67 -2.23
N GLN A 362 -6.95 -24.83 -1.43
CA GLN A 362 -6.96 -23.40 -1.66
C GLN A 362 -5.57 -22.79 -1.42
N ALA A 363 -4.84 -23.22 -0.38
CA ALA A 363 -3.47 -22.78 -0.13
C ALA A 363 -2.57 -23.03 -1.35
N TYR A 364 -2.59 -24.25 -1.91
CA TYR A 364 -1.87 -24.57 -3.14
C TYR A 364 -2.33 -23.72 -4.32
N LEU A 365 -3.63 -23.58 -4.52
CA LEU A 365 -4.19 -22.79 -5.62
C LEU A 365 -3.70 -21.34 -5.58
N VAL A 366 -3.76 -20.67 -4.43
CA VAL A 366 -3.38 -19.26 -4.33
C VAL A 366 -1.87 -19.08 -4.42
N LEU A 367 -1.10 -19.87 -3.66
CA LEU A 367 0.36 -19.76 -3.63
C LEU A 367 0.98 -20.10 -4.99
N ARG A 368 0.48 -21.15 -5.68
CA ARG A 368 0.96 -21.49 -7.03
C ARG A 368 0.57 -20.47 -8.08
N LYS A 369 -0.56 -19.76 -7.94
CA LYS A 369 -0.87 -18.60 -8.79
C LYS A 369 0.18 -17.50 -8.65
N ILE A 370 0.59 -17.19 -7.42
CA ILE A 370 1.63 -16.19 -7.13
C ILE A 370 2.99 -16.66 -7.69
N ILE A 371 3.40 -17.90 -7.40
CA ILE A 371 4.64 -18.49 -7.94
C ILE A 371 4.65 -18.43 -9.47
N ASN A 372 3.54 -18.80 -10.12
CA ASN A 372 3.43 -18.79 -11.58
C ASN A 372 3.48 -17.37 -12.15
N TYR A 373 2.86 -16.38 -11.50
CA TYR A 373 2.94 -14.97 -11.90
C TYR A 373 4.38 -14.46 -11.87
N GLU A 374 5.15 -14.80 -10.84
CA GLU A 374 6.56 -14.39 -10.72
C GLU A 374 7.47 -15.13 -11.69
N ARG A 375 7.27 -16.45 -11.82
CA ARG A 375 8.15 -17.34 -12.58
C ARG A 375 7.91 -17.31 -14.08
N ASN A 376 6.64 -17.36 -14.48
CA ASN A 376 6.18 -17.46 -15.86
C ASN A 376 5.26 -16.28 -16.17
N PRO A 377 5.77 -15.04 -16.05
CA PRO A 377 4.96 -13.87 -16.31
C PRO A 377 4.48 -13.89 -17.77
N ILE A 378 3.31 -13.29 -17.99
CA ILE A 378 2.76 -13.12 -19.34
C ILE A 378 3.82 -12.41 -20.20
N VAL A 379 4.09 -12.89 -21.42
CA VAL A 379 5.04 -12.23 -22.34
C VAL A 379 4.35 -11.32 -23.36
N ASN A 380 3.01 -11.33 -23.38
CA ASN A 380 2.22 -10.46 -24.23
C ASN A 380 2.26 -9.02 -23.69
N SER A 381 2.86 -8.11 -24.46
CA SER A 381 3.04 -6.72 -24.07
C SER A 381 1.74 -5.95 -23.87
N THR A 382 0.63 -6.35 -24.51
CA THR A 382 -0.68 -5.69 -24.35
C THR A 382 -1.22 -5.84 -22.91
N PHE A 383 -0.90 -6.93 -22.23
CA PHE A 383 -1.33 -7.15 -20.84
C PHE A 383 -0.82 -6.06 -19.91
N TYR A 384 0.47 -5.68 -20.01
CA TYR A 384 1.09 -4.62 -19.19
C TYR A 384 0.93 -3.21 -19.77
N GLN A 385 0.24 -3.07 -20.90
CA GLN A 385 -0.11 -1.78 -21.48
C GLN A 385 -1.54 -1.36 -21.13
N THR A 386 -2.41 -2.30 -20.72
CA THR A 386 -3.83 -2.02 -20.56
C THR A 386 -4.33 -2.30 -19.15
N SER A 387 -4.99 -1.32 -18.55
CA SER A 387 -5.67 -1.43 -17.26
C SER A 387 -7.12 -1.00 -17.37
N VAL A 388 -7.88 -1.15 -16.27
CA VAL A 388 -9.26 -0.69 -16.18
C VAL A 388 -9.52 0.04 -14.88
N HIS A 389 -10.18 1.20 -14.96
CA HIS A 389 -10.68 1.97 -13.83
C HIS A 389 -12.22 1.89 -13.80
N CYS A 390 -12.75 1.60 -12.63
CA CYS A 390 -14.17 1.48 -12.35
C CYS A 390 -14.54 2.48 -11.25
N ALA A 391 -15.52 3.35 -11.51
CA ALA A 391 -15.88 4.41 -10.58
C ALA A 391 -17.31 4.92 -10.80
N GLN A 392 -17.90 5.47 -9.74
CA GLN A 392 -19.19 6.15 -9.80
C GLN A 392 -19.02 7.68 -9.90
N PHE A 393 -19.78 8.33 -10.78
CA PHE A 393 -20.12 9.74 -10.63
C PHE A 393 -21.39 9.81 -9.77
N GLN A 394 -21.21 10.00 -8.46
CA GLN A 394 -22.32 10.12 -7.53
C GLN A 394 -22.82 11.57 -7.53
N ASP A 395 -24.10 11.77 -7.81
CA ASP A 395 -24.78 13.06 -7.83
C ASP A 395 -26.24 12.81 -7.42
N ASN A 396 -26.49 12.87 -6.12
CA ASN A 396 -27.79 12.56 -5.52
C ASN A 396 -28.73 13.78 -5.53
N ASN A 397 -28.18 15.00 -5.59
CA ASN A 397 -28.95 16.24 -5.60
C ASN A 397 -29.24 16.76 -7.02
N LEU A 398 -28.66 16.12 -8.05
CA LEU A 398 -28.84 16.38 -9.48
C LEU A 398 -28.42 17.79 -9.92
N ASP A 399 -27.41 18.36 -9.27
CA ASP A 399 -26.88 19.69 -9.61
C ASP A 399 -25.76 19.64 -10.67
N GLY A 400 -25.35 18.44 -11.08
CA GLY A 400 -24.30 18.19 -12.06
C GLY A 400 -22.88 18.26 -11.50
N TYR A 401 -22.72 18.45 -10.18
CA TYR A 401 -21.47 18.30 -9.46
C TYR A 401 -21.43 16.93 -8.79
N ALA A 402 -20.26 16.29 -8.79
CA ALA A 402 -20.10 15.05 -8.03
C ALA A 402 -20.19 15.34 -6.52
N ASP A 403 -21.00 14.57 -5.79
CA ASP A 403 -21.04 14.60 -4.33
C ASP A 403 -19.70 14.17 -3.73
N ARG A 404 -18.95 13.32 -4.46
CA ARG A 404 -17.71 12.69 -4.03
C ARG A 404 -16.58 12.81 -5.04
N ARG A 405 -15.36 12.42 -4.62
CA ARG A 405 -14.17 12.42 -5.48
C ARG A 405 -14.01 11.15 -6.31
N PHE A 406 -14.98 10.26 -6.28
CA PHE A 406 -14.90 8.89 -6.78
C PHE A 406 -14.30 8.78 -8.20
N THR A 407 -14.98 9.37 -9.17
CA THR A 407 -14.52 9.49 -10.56
C THR A 407 -13.32 10.42 -10.71
N HIS A 408 -13.21 11.45 -9.88
CA HIS A 408 -12.10 12.40 -10.00
C HIS A 408 -10.75 11.75 -9.64
N THR A 409 -10.69 10.99 -8.55
CA THR A 409 -9.50 10.21 -8.16
C THR A 409 -9.16 9.21 -9.26
N SER A 410 -10.15 8.50 -9.81
CA SER A 410 -9.92 7.56 -10.91
C SER A 410 -9.40 8.24 -12.18
N GLU A 411 -9.86 9.45 -12.50
CA GLU A 411 -9.40 10.23 -13.65
C GLU A 411 -8.00 10.81 -13.43
N GLU A 412 -7.67 11.32 -12.24
CA GLU A 412 -6.32 11.81 -11.92
C GLU A 412 -5.29 10.69 -12.01
N VAL A 413 -5.58 9.52 -11.45
CA VAL A 413 -4.72 8.33 -11.58
C VAL A 413 -4.65 7.92 -13.05
N ARG A 414 -5.78 7.93 -13.78
CA ARG A 414 -5.81 7.54 -15.19
C ARG A 414 -4.92 8.44 -16.04
N ASP A 415 -5.06 9.75 -15.91
CA ASP A 415 -4.29 10.73 -16.69
C ASP A 415 -2.79 10.60 -16.39
N TYR A 416 -2.44 10.36 -15.12
CA TYR A 416 -1.07 10.08 -14.73
C TYR A 416 -0.53 8.82 -15.40
N ILE A 417 -1.27 7.72 -15.38
CA ILE A 417 -0.87 6.43 -15.94
C ILE A 417 -0.84 6.45 -17.47
N ILE A 418 -1.68 7.25 -18.12
CA ILE A 418 -1.54 7.54 -19.56
C ILE A 418 -0.24 8.30 -19.85
N GLY A 419 0.14 9.24 -18.98
CA GLY A 419 1.44 9.90 -19.02
C GLY A 419 2.63 8.93 -18.93
N GLN A 420 2.45 7.78 -18.26
CA GLN A 420 3.42 6.67 -18.19
C GLN A 420 3.38 5.74 -19.42
N GLY A 421 2.68 6.12 -20.49
CA GLY A 421 2.59 5.36 -21.73
C GLY A 421 1.65 4.15 -21.68
N LYS A 422 0.69 4.14 -20.74
CA LYS A 422 -0.31 3.08 -20.61
C LYS A 422 -1.66 3.49 -21.20
N THR A 423 -2.51 2.49 -21.44
CA THR A 423 -3.91 2.67 -21.81
C THR A 423 -4.80 2.25 -20.65
N VAL A 424 -5.69 3.15 -20.24
CA VAL A 424 -6.62 2.90 -19.13
C VAL A 424 -8.05 2.95 -19.64
N ASN A 425 -8.71 1.80 -19.63
CA ASN A 425 -10.12 1.68 -19.97
C ASN A 425 -10.99 2.18 -18.81
N ARG A 426 -12.14 2.77 -19.13
CA ARG A 426 -13.09 3.28 -18.14
C ARG A 426 -14.34 2.40 -18.13
N VAL A 427 -14.72 1.89 -16.98
CA VAL A 427 -16.05 1.30 -16.73
C VAL A 427 -16.72 2.15 -15.66
N TYR A 428 -17.26 3.30 -16.06
CA TYR A 428 -17.88 4.24 -15.11
C TYR A 428 -19.39 4.17 -15.13
N TYR A 429 -19.97 4.47 -13.97
CA TYR A 429 -21.41 4.46 -13.74
C TYR A 429 -21.89 5.80 -13.17
N THR A 430 -23.10 6.21 -13.54
CA THR A 430 -23.86 7.26 -12.84
C THR A 430 -25.34 6.92 -12.90
N SER A 431 -26.15 7.47 -11.99
CA SER A 431 -27.59 7.26 -12.05
C SER A 431 -28.16 7.81 -13.38
N SER A 432 -29.25 7.21 -13.87
CA SER A 432 -29.85 7.64 -15.14
C SER A 432 -30.35 9.09 -15.11
N SER A 433 -30.72 9.59 -13.93
CA SER A 433 -31.15 10.97 -13.70
C SER A 433 -29.99 11.97 -13.55
N ALA A 434 -28.81 11.52 -13.15
CA ALA A 434 -27.65 12.40 -12.97
C ALA A 434 -27.07 12.88 -14.30
N PHE A 435 -26.55 14.11 -14.28
CA PHE A 435 -26.00 14.76 -15.45
C PHE A 435 -24.57 15.26 -15.17
N PRO A 436 -23.56 14.38 -15.29
CA PRO A 436 -22.18 14.70 -14.95
C PRO A 436 -21.64 15.91 -15.72
N LYS A 437 -21.24 16.96 -14.99
CA LYS A 437 -20.62 18.18 -15.55
C LYS A 437 -19.33 18.57 -14.85
N ASN A 438 -19.32 18.52 -13.52
CA ASN A 438 -18.22 19.00 -12.70
C ASN A 438 -17.88 17.99 -11.60
N TYR A 439 -16.63 17.94 -11.19
CA TYR A 439 -16.26 17.25 -9.97
C TYR A 439 -16.76 18.01 -8.74
N ASN A 440 -16.63 17.40 -7.56
CA ASN A 440 -17.03 18.01 -6.29
C ASN A 440 -16.54 19.45 -6.13
N ASN A 441 -17.42 20.34 -5.68
CA ASN A 441 -17.09 21.74 -5.44
C ASN A 441 -17.13 22.04 -3.94
N GLY A 442 -16.09 21.65 -3.20
CA GLY A 442 -16.13 21.75 -1.75
C GLY A 442 -14.96 21.09 -1.04
N HIS A 443 -15.27 20.21 -0.09
CA HIS A 443 -14.30 19.55 0.76
C HIS A 443 -13.40 18.60 -0.05
N TYR A 444 -13.96 17.90 -1.04
CA TYR A 444 -13.23 16.87 -1.75
C TYR A 444 -12.55 17.37 -3.02
N SER A 445 -12.98 18.48 -3.63
CA SER A 445 -12.35 19.05 -4.83
C SER A 445 -12.73 20.54 -5.05
N ASP A 446 -12.26 21.15 -6.15
CA ASP A 446 -12.37 22.59 -6.45
C ASP A 446 -13.48 22.94 -7.47
N GLY A 447 -14.35 21.99 -7.82
CA GLY A 447 -15.49 22.21 -8.71
C GLY A 447 -15.14 22.32 -10.19
N GLN A 448 -13.94 21.89 -10.59
CA GLN A 448 -13.53 21.89 -12.00
C GLN A 448 -14.40 20.96 -12.85
N ALA A 449 -14.58 21.33 -14.12
CA ALA A 449 -15.31 20.53 -15.09
C ALA A 449 -14.67 19.14 -15.25
N ILE A 450 -15.50 18.12 -15.42
CA ILE A 450 -15.00 16.79 -15.82
C ILE A 450 -14.51 16.85 -17.28
N PRO A 451 -13.63 15.91 -17.70
CA PRO A 451 -13.19 15.80 -19.09
C PRO A 451 -14.36 15.86 -20.06
N SER A 452 -14.20 16.60 -21.16
CA SER A 452 -15.29 16.85 -22.11
C SER A 452 -15.88 15.57 -22.68
N GLU A 453 -15.08 14.51 -22.84
CA GLU A 453 -15.52 13.21 -23.32
C GLU A 453 -16.39 12.45 -22.30
N LEU A 454 -16.37 12.84 -21.03
CA LEU A 454 -17.22 12.26 -19.97
C LEU A 454 -18.52 13.04 -19.78
N ARG A 455 -18.66 14.21 -20.40
CA ARG A 455 -19.84 15.05 -20.23
C ARG A 455 -21.04 14.55 -21.02
N LYS A 456 -22.21 14.47 -20.37
CA LYS A 456 -23.47 14.08 -21.03
C LYS A 456 -24.07 15.19 -21.91
N ASP A 457 -23.60 16.44 -21.82
CA ASP A 457 -24.05 17.55 -22.68
C ASP A 457 -23.18 17.78 -23.92
N ILE A 458 -22.12 16.99 -24.12
CA ILE A 458 -21.20 17.16 -25.25
C ILE A 458 -21.12 15.82 -26.02
N ALA A 459 -21.37 15.86 -27.33
CA ALA A 459 -21.25 14.68 -28.18
C ALA A 459 -19.79 14.44 -28.62
N PRO A 460 -19.34 13.17 -28.74
CA PRO A 460 -20.07 11.92 -28.46
C PRO A 460 -20.18 11.65 -26.94
N PHE A 461 -21.36 11.22 -26.50
CA PHE A 461 -21.65 11.00 -25.08
C PHE A 461 -20.96 9.73 -24.54
N TYR A 462 -20.27 9.83 -23.40
CA TYR A 462 -19.91 8.65 -22.62
C TYR A 462 -21.18 8.03 -22.01
N PRO A 463 -21.36 6.70 -22.07
CA PRO A 463 -22.64 6.08 -21.73
C PRO A 463 -22.96 6.10 -20.23
N TRP A 464 -21.94 6.07 -19.36
CA TRP A 464 -22.11 5.97 -17.89
C TRP A 464 -22.95 4.76 -17.42
N THR A 465 -22.96 3.67 -18.21
CA THR A 465 -23.72 2.44 -17.93
C THR A 465 -22.81 1.27 -17.56
N GLY A 466 -21.62 1.55 -17.01
CA GLY A 466 -20.72 0.49 -16.54
C GLY A 466 -21.43 -0.49 -15.62
N ASN A 467 -21.17 -1.78 -15.80
CA ASN A 467 -21.83 -2.86 -15.06
C ASN A 467 -20.89 -4.07 -14.91
N ASN A 468 -21.37 -5.10 -14.22
CA ASN A 468 -20.63 -6.33 -13.95
C ASN A 468 -20.10 -7.02 -15.23
N THR A 469 -20.88 -7.03 -16.32
CA THR A 469 -20.49 -7.65 -17.59
C THR A 469 -19.33 -6.90 -18.23
N ASN A 470 -19.34 -5.56 -18.17
CA ASN A 470 -18.21 -4.76 -18.64
C ASN A 470 -16.94 -5.03 -17.82
N ILE A 471 -17.06 -5.10 -16.48
CA ILE A 471 -15.94 -5.41 -15.59
C ILE A 471 -15.38 -6.80 -15.90
N ALA A 472 -16.23 -7.83 -15.93
CA ALA A 472 -15.83 -9.20 -16.23
C ALA A 472 -15.14 -9.30 -17.59
N SER A 473 -15.68 -8.61 -18.61
CA SER A 473 -15.09 -8.56 -19.96
C SER A 473 -13.69 -7.95 -19.95
N GLU A 474 -13.48 -6.84 -19.22
CA GLU A 474 -12.16 -6.21 -19.13
C GLU A 474 -11.16 -7.11 -18.41
N ILE A 475 -11.54 -7.73 -17.28
CA ILE A 475 -10.68 -8.66 -16.54
C ILE A 475 -10.35 -9.89 -17.40
N ASN A 476 -11.34 -10.49 -18.07
CA ASN A 476 -11.17 -11.66 -18.94
C ASN A 476 -10.32 -11.36 -20.19
N ALA A 477 -10.35 -10.13 -20.71
CA ALA A 477 -9.45 -9.70 -21.78
C ALA A 477 -7.98 -9.70 -21.30
N GLY A 478 -7.75 -9.45 -20.02
CA GLY A 478 -6.47 -9.44 -19.34
C GLY A 478 -5.97 -8.03 -19.10
N LYS A 479 -6.08 -7.57 -17.85
CA LYS A 479 -5.52 -6.31 -17.36
C LYS A 479 -4.45 -6.59 -16.33
N PHE A 480 -3.35 -5.85 -16.37
CA PHE A 480 -2.31 -6.00 -15.35
C PHE A 480 -2.72 -5.38 -14.00
N TYR A 481 -3.64 -4.40 -14.00
CA TYR A 481 -4.34 -3.98 -12.78
C TYR A 481 -5.79 -3.54 -13.03
N VAL A 482 -6.56 -3.58 -11.95
CA VAL A 482 -7.93 -3.06 -11.85
C VAL A 482 -7.97 -2.06 -10.70
N LEU A 483 -8.46 -0.84 -10.94
CA LEU A 483 -8.78 0.12 -9.89
C LEU A 483 -10.29 0.25 -9.77
N HIS A 484 -10.83 -0.02 -8.59
CA HIS A 484 -12.22 0.27 -8.28
C HIS A 484 -12.30 1.26 -7.13
N ARG A 485 -13.02 2.36 -7.37
CA ARG A 485 -13.24 3.44 -6.41
C ARG A 485 -14.73 3.78 -6.44
N ASP A 486 -15.46 3.20 -5.48
CA ASP A 486 -16.86 3.51 -5.18
C ASP A 486 -17.21 3.01 -3.76
N HIS A 487 -18.49 2.83 -3.44
CA HIS A 487 -18.97 2.05 -2.33
C HIS A 487 -18.60 0.57 -2.45
N GLY A 488 -18.69 -0.13 -1.32
CA GLY A 488 -18.45 -1.56 -1.26
C GLY A 488 -19.14 -2.19 -0.07
N SER A 489 -19.28 -3.51 -0.15
CA SER A 489 -19.76 -4.38 0.91
C SER A 489 -18.86 -5.59 1.02
N TYR A 490 -19.09 -6.43 2.03
CA TYR A 490 -18.32 -7.65 2.24
C TYR A 490 -18.28 -8.60 1.02
N THR A 491 -19.25 -8.50 0.11
CA THR A 491 -19.41 -9.42 -1.02
C THR A 491 -19.34 -8.76 -2.40
N GLY A 492 -19.04 -7.45 -2.48
CA GLY A 492 -19.05 -6.78 -3.76
C GLY A 492 -18.72 -5.29 -3.76
N TRP A 493 -18.54 -4.81 -4.99
CA TRP A 493 -18.59 -3.42 -5.39
C TRP A 493 -20.02 -3.02 -5.71
N GLU A 494 -20.42 -1.81 -5.35
CA GLU A 494 -21.80 -1.35 -5.57
C GLU A 494 -21.97 -0.70 -6.95
N HIS A 495 -21.13 0.30 -7.31
CA HIS A 495 -21.22 0.99 -8.59
C HIS A 495 -19.86 1.26 -9.29
N PRO A 496 -19.71 0.80 -10.56
CA PRO A 496 -20.50 -0.25 -11.20
C PRO A 496 -20.51 -1.55 -10.37
N ASN A 497 -21.67 -2.21 -10.30
CA ASN A 497 -21.82 -3.40 -9.47
C ASN A 497 -20.94 -4.55 -9.96
N PHE A 498 -20.29 -5.25 -9.03
CA PHE A 498 -19.54 -6.49 -9.29
C PHE A 498 -19.36 -7.26 -7.98
N SER A 499 -19.78 -8.52 -7.95
CA SER A 499 -19.86 -9.29 -6.71
C SER A 499 -19.10 -10.62 -6.75
N VAL A 500 -19.06 -11.33 -5.62
CA VAL A 500 -18.50 -12.69 -5.52
C VAL A 500 -19.10 -13.69 -6.51
N THR A 501 -20.36 -13.49 -6.95
CA THR A 501 -20.96 -14.34 -7.99
C THR A 501 -20.37 -14.04 -9.36
N ASP A 502 -20.03 -12.78 -9.65
CA ASP A 502 -19.39 -12.41 -10.92
C ASP A 502 -17.94 -12.90 -10.97
N ILE A 503 -17.21 -12.82 -9.85
CA ILE A 503 -15.84 -13.37 -9.72
C ILE A 503 -15.82 -14.87 -10.07
N SER A 504 -16.84 -15.61 -9.64
CA SER A 504 -16.95 -17.06 -9.91
C SER A 504 -16.97 -17.41 -11.40
N ASN A 505 -17.35 -16.45 -12.25
CA ASN A 505 -17.44 -16.61 -13.70
C ASN A 505 -16.23 -16.03 -14.46
N LEU A 506 -15.19 -15.57 -13.75
CA LEU A 506 -13.97 -15.09 -14.41
C LEU A 506 -13.18 -16.24 -15.05
N THR A 507 -12.67 -15.97 -16.24
CA THR A 507 -11.95 -16.92 -17.11
C THR A 507 -10.63 -16.31 -17.62
N ASN A 508 -10.05 -15.38 -16.88
CA ASN A 508 -8.82 -14.68 -17.27
C ASN A 508 -7.55 -15.55 -17.17
N GLY A 509 -7.64 -16.79 -16.65
CA GLY A 509 -6.51 -17.72 -16.59
C GLY A 509 -5.32 -17.11 -15.86
N ASN A 510 -4.14 -17.21 -16.48
CA ASN A 510 -2.90 -16.64 -15.93
C ASN A 510 -2.77 -15.11 -16.12
N LYS A 511 -3.74 -14.44 -16.74
CA LYS A 511 -3.74 -12.97 -16.89
C LYS A 511 -4.32 -12.32 -15.63
N LEU A 512 -3.61 -12.48 -14.52
CA LEU A 512 -4.06 -12.10 -13.19
C LEU A 512 -3.72 -10.61 -12.90
N PRO A 513 -4.71 -9.73 -12.69
CA PRO A 513 -4.47 -8.36 -12.24
C PRO A 513 -4.05 -8.31 -10.76
N VAL A 514 -3.36 -7.23 -10.39
CA VAL A 514 -3.45 -6.67 -9.04
C VAL A 514 -4.72 -5.82 -8.95
N VAL A 515 -5.56 -6.03 -7.93
CA VAL A 515 -6.83 -5.34 -7.77
C VAL A 515 -6.73 -4.32 -6.63
N PHE A 516 -6.89 -3.04 -6.96
CA PHE A 516 -7.02 -1.94 -6.01
C PHE A 516 -8.51 -1.75 -5.70
N SER A 517 -9.03 -2.50 -4.73
CA SER A 517 -10.41 -2.43 -4.26
C SER A 517 -10.53 -1.38 -3.16
N ILE A 518 -10.56 -0.10 -3.52
CA ILE A 518 -10.50 1.01 -2.56
C ILE A 518 -11.91 1.50 -2.22
N ASN A 519 -12.54 0.72 -1.35
CA ASN A 519 -13.94 0.86 -0.93
C ASN A 519 -14.18 0.21 0.44
N CYS A 520 -15.41 0.29 0.95
CA CYS A 520 -15.76 -0.29 2.25
C CYS A 520 -15.76 -1.82 2.21
N GLN A 521 -15.32 -2.45 3.30
CA GLN A 521 -15.66 -3.84 3.70
C GLN A 521 -15.23 -4.99 2.77
N THR A 522 -14.72 -4.73 1.57
CA THR A 522 -14.36 -5.76 0.57
C THR A 522 -13.26 -6.72 1.03
N GLY A 523 -12.52 -6.39 2.09
CA GLY A 523 -11.50 -7.22 2.73
C GLY A 523 -11.88 -7.65 4.14
N GLY A 524 -13.18 -7.74 4.47
CA GLY A 524 -13.64 -8.12 5.81
C GLY A 524 -13.46 -9.61 6.09
N PHE A 525 -12.24 -10.04 6.38
CA PHE A 525 -11.85 -11.44 6.65
C PHE A 525 -12.32 -11.99 8.02
N LEU A 526 -13.36 -11.40 8.62
CA LEU A 526 -14.17 -12.04 9.68
C LEU A 526 -15.43 -12.70 9.10
N GLN A 527 -15.74 -12.43 7.84
CA GLN A 527 -16.82 -13.11 7.13
C GLN A 527 -16.35 -14.49 6.69
N THR A 528 -17.28 -15.42 6.46
CA THR A 528 -16.95 -16.78 5.97
C THR A 528 -16.15 -16.76 4.66
N GLU A 529 -16.48 -15.83 3.76
CA GLU A 529 -15.66 -15.51 2.60
C GLU A 529 -16.01 -14.07 2.17
N CYS A 530 -15.03 -13.18 2.19
CA CYS A 530 -15.17 -11.81 1.70
C CYS A 530 -14.78 -11.69 0.23
N PHE A 531 -15.06 -10.52 -0.35
CA PHE A 531 -14.80 -10.23 -1.75
C PHE A 531 -13.32 -10.38 -2.16
N ALA A 532 -12.38 -9.91 -1.34
CA ALA A 532 -10.95 -10.05 -1.58
C ALA A 532 -10.49 -11.51 -1.57
N GLU A 533 -10.98 -12.29 -0.59
CA GLU A 533 -10.75 -13.74 -0.50
C GLU A 533 -11.25 -14.46 -1.74
N LYS A 534 -12.49 -14.18 -2.16
CA LYS A 534 -13.05 -14.79 -3.37
C LYS A 534 -12.20 -14.52 -4.60
N PHE A 535 -11.68 -13.30 -4.76
CA PHE A 535 -10.81 -12.93 -5.89
C PHE A 535 -9.51 -13.74 -5.92
N ILE A 536 -8.84 -13.88 -4.77
CA ILE A 536 -7.58 -14.64 -4.71
C ILE A 536 -7.83 -16.14 -4.74
N ARG A 537 -8.97 -16.64 -4.22
CA ARG A 537 -9.34 -18.07 -4.21
C ARG A 537 -9.95 -18.56 -5.54
N GLN A 538 -10.28 -17.66 -6.48
CA GLN A 538 -10.86 -18.06 -7.76
C GLN A 538 -9.92 -18.98 -8.57
N SER A 539 -10.43 -20.16 -8.92
CA SER A 539 -9.74 -21.12 -9.77
C SER A 539 -9.81 -20.71 -11.24
N GLY A 540 -8.75 -20.94 -12.00
CA GLY A 540 -8.70 -20.63 -13.43
C GLY A 540 -8.78 -19.13 -13.77
N GLY A 541 -8.56 -18.25 -12.80
CA GLY A 541 -8.63 -16.79 -12.99
C GLY A 541 -8.57 -16.02 -11.67
N GLY A 542 -9.31 -14.90 -11.62
CA GLY A 542 -9.36 -14.00 -10.47
C GLY A 542 -8.20 -13.01 -10.47
N ALA A 543 -7.62 -12.78 -9.30
CA ALA A 543 -6.52 -11.84 -9.09
C ALA A 543 -5.26 -12.53 -8.55
N VAL A 544 -4.10 -11.88 -8.70
CA VAL A 544 -2.85 -12.30 -8.05
C VAL A 544 -2.69 -11.66 -6.66
N GLY A 545 -3.33 -10.51 -6.44
CA GLY A 545 -3.41 -9.86 -5.13
C GLY A 545 -4.46 -8.76 -5.12
N VAL A 546 -4.97 -8.43 -3.92
CA VAL A 546 -6.07 -7.47 -3.73
C VAL A 546 -5.78 -6.55 -2.55
N PHE A 547 -5.80 -5.23 -2.76
CA PHE A 547 -5.89 -4.26 -1.67
C PHE A 547 -7.36 -4.06 -1.31
N ALA A 548 -7.72 -4.22 -0.03
CA ALA A 548 -9.12 -4.12 0.40
C ALA A 548 -9.24 -3.70 1.87
N ALA A 549 -10.38 -3.10 2.23
CA ALA A 549 -10.66 -2.66 3.61
C ALA A 549 -11.48 -3.70 4.39
N SER A 550 -11.10 -3.99 5.64
CA SER A 550 -11.81 -4.95 6.50
C SER A 550 -13.09 -4.42 7.11
N GLN A 551 -13.33 -3.11 7.03
CA GLN A 551 -14.53 -2.43 7.55
C GLN A 551 -14.87 -1.18 6.71
N ILE A 552 -15.92 -0.45 7.11
CA ILE A 552 -16.31 0.84 6.52
C ILE A 552 -15.10 1.78 6.44
N SER A 553 -14.85 2.34 5.27
CA SER A 553 -13.78 3.30 4.96
C SER A 553 -14.37 4.66 4.59
N TYR A 554 -13.51 5.67 4.37
CA TYR A 554 -13.93 7.07 4.25
C TYR A 554 -13.36 7.73 3.00
N SER A 555 -14.19 8.53 2.33
CA SER A 555 -13.75 9.43 1.27
C SER A 555 -12.66 10.38 1.76
N GLY A 556 -11.78 10.78 0.85
CA GLY A 556 -10.60 11.58 1.15
C GLY A 556 -9.43 10.74 1.63
N TYR A 557 -9.62 9.92 2.67
CA TYR A 557 -8.60 8.96 3.10
C TYR A 557 -8.35 7.89 2.03
N ASN A 558 -9.42 7.31 1.50
CA ASN A 558 -9.37 6.34 0.39
C ASN A 558 -8.72 6.95 -0.86
N ASP A 559 -9.02 8.21 -1.16
CA ASP A 559 -8.50 8.90 -2.33
C ASP A 559 -7.00 9.19 -2.19
N ALA A 560 -6.57 9.67 -1.03
CA ALA A 560 -5.18 9.93 -0.70
C ALA A 560 -4.35 8.64 -0.63
N LEU A 561 -4.92 7.55 -0.10
CA LEU A 561 -4.31 6.22 -0.12
C LEU A 561 -4.13 5.73 -1.56
N THR A 562 -5.17 5.82 -2.40
CA THR A 562 -5.10 5.42 -3.81
C THR A 562 -3.99 6.15 -4.53
N VAL A 563 -3.98 7.48 -4.43
CA VAL A 563 -2.95 8.34 -5.03
C VAL A 563 -1.57 7.94 -4.55
N GLY A 564 -1.37 7.75 -3.23
CA GLY A 564 -0.09 7.36 -2.67
C GLY A 564 0.42 6.01 -3.14
N MET A 565 -0.46 5.03 -3.36
CA MET A 565 -0.08 3.73 -3.91
C MET A 565 0.36 3.82 -5.38
N PHE A 566 -0.34 4.61 -6.20
CA PHE A 566 0.04 4.80 -7.61
C PHE A 566 1.30 5.66 -7.76
N ASP A 567 1.47 6.67 -6.91
CA ASP A 567 2.72 7.44 -6.77
C ASP A 567 3.90 6.55 -6.35
N ALA A 568 3.66 5.55 -5.48
CA ALA A 568 4.68 4.58 -5.10
C ALA A 568 5.20 3.77 -6.30
N ILE A 569 4.29 3.24 -7.12
CA ILE A 569 4.64 2.37 -8.26
C ILE A 569 5.25 3.16 -9.42
N TRP A 570 4.78 4.37 -9.65
CA TRP A 570 5.25 5.28 -10.70
C TRP A 570 5.65 6.60 -10.05
N SER A 571 6.91 6.68 -9.62
CA SER A 571 7.45 7.76 -8.79
C SER A 571 7.76 9.07 -9.51
N ASN A 572 7.88 9.02 -10.84
CA ASN A 572 8.36 10.15 -11.65
C ASN A 572 7.34 10.49 -12.76
N PRO A 573 6.85 11.74 -12.85
CA PRO A 573 7.21 12.93 -12.06
C PRO A 573 6.58 13.00 -10.65
N GLY A 574 5.80 12.00 -10.27
CA GLY A 574 5.01 11.96 -9.04
C GLY A 574 3.55 12.34 -9.30
N LEU A 575 2.63 11.71 -8.57
CA LEU A 575 1.19 11.92 -8.64
C LEU A 575 0.72 12.82 -7.49
N LEU A 576 0.44 14.08 -7.82
CA LEU A 576 -0.04 15.09 -6.88
C LEU A 576 -1.42 15.63 -7.28
N PRO A 577 -2.51 15.04 -6.76
CA PRO A 577 -3.86 15.47 -7.06
C PRO A 577 -4.20 16.78 -6.34
N ASN A 578 -5.20 17.48 -6.85
CA ASN A 578 -5.74 18.67 -6.18
C ASN A 578 -6.91 18.29 -5.26
N PHE A 579 -6.65 17.97 -4.00
CA PHE A 579 -7.63 17.59 -2.98
C PHE A 579 -8.58 18.70 -2.50
N GLY A 580 -8.59 19.87 -3.15
CA GLY A 580 -9.47 20.97 -2.77
C GLY A 580 -9.08 21.51 -1.39
N SER A 581 -10.02 21.48 -0.43
CA SER A 581 -9.75 21.89 0.97
C SER A 581 -9.66 20.75 1.97
N GLY A 582 -10.05 19.53 1.61
CA GLY A 582 -10.03 18.40 2.53
C GLY A 582 -8.63 17.82 2.72
N GLY A 583 -7.79 17.89 1.68
CA GLY A 583 -6.41 17.42 1.71
C GLY A 583 -5.39 18.43 1.17
N ILE A 584 -4.13 18.16 1.47
CA ILE A 584 -2.96 18.91 1.02
C ILE A 584 -2.73 18.62 -0.46
N SER A 585 -2.64 19.68 -1.27
CA SER A 585 -2.52 19.57 -2.74
C SER A 585 -1.15 20.00 -3.27
N ASN A 586 -0.18 20.18 -2.38
CA ASN A 586 1.21 20.52 -2.70
C ASN A 586 2.18 19.91 -1.68
N PRO A 587 2.04 18.63 -1.32
CA PRO A 587 2.99 18.02 -0.41
C PRO A 587 4.40 18.11 -1.00
N ASN A 588 5.43 18.02 -0.16
CA ASN A 588 6.78 17.83 -0.68
C ASN A 588 6.82 16.52 -1.47
N VAL A 589 7.51 16.56 -2.61
CA VAL A 589 7.82 15.38 -3.41
C VAL A 589 9.31 15.43 -3.65
N ASN A 590 10.03 14.53 -3.02
CA ASN A 590 11.41 14.29 -3.39
C ASN A 590 11.42 13.18 -4.44
N THR A 591 12.40 13.22 -5.33
CA THR A 591 12.66 12.10 -6.24
C THR A 591 12.92 10.85 -5.42
N HIS A 592 12.11 9.81 -5.62
CA HIS A 592 12.30 8.50 -5.03
C HIS A 592 12.34 7.45 -6.14
N SER A 593 12.79 6.25 -5.82
CA SER A 593 12.69 5.13 -6.76
C SER A 593 11.29 4.52 -6.72
N ASP A 594 10.87 3.93 -7.83
CA ASP A 594 9.62 3.17 -7.90
C ASP A 594 9.61 2.02 -6.89
N ILE A 595 8.43 1.74 -6.34
CA ILE A 595 8.17 0.68 -5.37
C ILE A 595 7.22 -0.33 -6.01
N TYR A 596 7.72 -1.51 -6.32
CA TYR A 596 6.95 -2.55 -7.01
C TYR A 596 6.43 -3.66 -6.09
N LYS A 597 6.92 -3.75 -4.85
CA LYS A 597 6.50 -4.78 -3.88
C LYS A 597 5.21 -4.37 -3.20
N MET A 598 4.15 -5.15 -3.37
CA MET A 598 2.80 -4.72 -3.01
C MET A 598 2.58 -4.42 -1.53
N GLY A 599 3.27 -5.12 -0.61
CA GLY A 599 3.20 -4.78 0.82
C GLY A 599 3.81 -3.40 1.12
N TYR A 600 4.89 -3.03 0.42
CA TYR A 600 5.49 -1.70 0.55
C TYR A 600 4.69 -0.61 -0.16
N VAL A 601 3.98 -0.95 -1.25
CA VAL A 601 3.01 -0.04 -1.88
C VAL A 601 1.92 0.36 -0.90
N LEU A 602 1.37 -0.59 -0.11
CA LEU A 602 0.40 -0.27 0.94
C LEU A 602 1.00 0.65 2.02
N ASN A 603 2.18 0.31 2.54
CA ASN A 603 2.85 1.11 3.58
C ASN A 603 3.11 2.55 3.08
N GLN A 604 3.59 2.70 1.84
CA GLN A 604 3.80 4.01 1.22
C GLN A 604 2.48 4.77 1.04
N GLY A 605 1.44 4.09 0.57
CA GLY A 605 0.11 4.67 0.39
C GLY A 605 -0.48 5.21 1.71
N LEU A 606 -0.34 4.45 2.81
CA LEU A 606 -0.80 4.85 4.14
C LEU A 606 0.00 6.03 4.71
N LEU A 607 1.32 6.05 4.51
CA LEU A 607 2.18 7.16 4.93
C LEU A 607 1.84 8.44 4.15
N ARG A 608 1.67 8.31 2.83
CA ARG A 608 1.27 9.42 1.94
C ARG A 608 -0.14 9.91 2.24
N MET A 609 -1.07 9.03 2.60
CA MET A 609 -2.39 9.40 3.11
C MET A 609 -2.28 10.21 4.41
N GLY A 610 -1.40 9.79 5.33
CA GLY A 610 -1.10 10.53 6.56
C GLY A 610 -0.62 11.95 6.31
N GLN A 611 0.25 12.12 5.31
CA GLN A 611 0.73 13.43 4.87
C GLN A 611 -0.36 14.26 4.20
N THR A 612 -1.02 13.70 3.18
CA THR A 612 -1.85 14.48 2.25
C THR A 612 -3.30 14.65 2.69
N TRP A 613 -3.80 13.81 3.60
CA TRP A 613 -5.15 13.95 4.15
C TRP A 613 -5.11 14.11 5.66
N GLY A 614 -4.35 13.25 6.32
CA GLY A 614 -4.15 13.30 7.77
C GLY A 614 -3.98 11.91 8.36
N LEU A 615 -3.42 11.87 9.57
CA LEU A 615 -3.27 10.63 10.32
C LEU A 615 -4.63 10.02 10.67
N SER A 616 -4.74 8.71 10.49
CA SER A 616 -5.93 7.94 10.87
C SER A 616 -5.54 6.54 11.29
N GLN A 617 -5.46 6.30 12.59
CA GLN A 617 -5.20 4.96 13.14
C GLN A 617 -6.24 3.96 12.64
N TYR A 618 -7.52 4.36 12.57
CA TYR A 618 -8.59 3.51 12.06
C TYR A 618 -8.36 3.11 10.60
N THR A 619 -8.01 4.05 9.72
CA THR A 619 -7.79 3.74 8.29
C THR A 619 -6.58 2.82 8.10
N ASN A 620 -5.49 3.02 8.88
CA ASN A 620 -4.34 2.12 8.87
C ASN A 620 -4.71 0.70 9.29
N ARG A 621 -5.64 0.53 10.24
CA ARG A 621 -6.07 -0.81 10.68
C ARG A 621 -6.90 -1.55 9.63
N ILE A 622 -7.73 -0.86 8.86
CA ILE A 622 -8.71 -1.55 8.01
C ILE A 622 -8.14 -1.95 6.65
N PHE A 623 -7.14 -1.25 6.10
CA PHE A 623 -6.61 -1.59 4.79
C PHE A 623 -5.56 -2.70 4.84
N HIS A 624 -5.77 -3.74 4.03
CA HIS A 624 -4.91 -4.92 3.95
C HIS A 624 -4.54 -5.23 2.51
N TYR A 625 -3.42 -5.93 2.34
CA TYR A 625 -3.06 -6.58 1.09
C TYR A 625 -3.27 -8.09 1.20
N PHE A 626 -4.20 -8.62 0.42
CA PHE A 626 -4.47 -10.04 0.27
C PHE A 626 -3.59 -10.60 -0.83
N GLY A 627 -2.56 -11.35 -0.44
CA GLY A 627 -1.52 -11.85 -1.32
C GLY A 627 -0.14 -11.80 -0.64
N ASP A 628 0.89 -12.06 -1.44
CA ASP A 628 2.27 -12.03 -0.99
C ASP A 628 2.85 -10.59 -0.98
N PRO A 629 3.26 -10.05 0.18
CA PRO A 629 3.76 -8.68 0.28
C PRO A 629 5.07 -8.43 -0.47
N SER A 630 5.85 -9.47 -0.72
CA SER A 630 7.12 -9.40 -1.43
C SER A 630 6.98 -9.45 -2.95
N MET A 631 5.80 -9.82 -3.45
CA MET A 631 5.52 -9.94 -4.87
C MET A 631 5.68 -8.59 -5.57
N GLU A 632 6.50 -8.57 -6.62
CA GLU A 632 6.62 -7.42 -7.49
C GLU A 632 5.49 -7.41 -8.53
N MET A 633 4.75 -6.30 -8.61
CA MET A 633 3.85 -6.07 -9.72
C MET A 633 4.66 -5.69 -10.97
N TYR A 634 4.66 -6.56 -11.99
CA TYR A 634 5.20 -6.21 -13.31
C TYR A 634 4.51 -4.97 -13.87
N THR A 635 5.32 -3.97 -14.23
CA THR A 635 4.84 -2.70 -14.79
C THR A 635 5.07 -2.62 -16.30
N SER A 636 5.82 -3.55 -16.90
CA SER A 636 6.09 -3.63 -18.34
C SER A 636 6.21 -5.09 -18.79
N SER A 637 6.18 -5.31 -20.11
CA SER A 637 6.41 -6.64 -20.68
C SER A 637 7.75 -7.21 -20.18
N PRO A 638 7.76 -8.39 -19.55
CA PRO A 638 8.98 -8.99 -19.04
C PRO A 638 9.99 -9.25 -20.17
N SER A 639 11.21 -8.78 -19.96
CA SER A 639 12.36 -9.15 -20.79
C SER A 639 12.92 -10.51 -20.39
N THR A 640 13.60 -11.20 -21.30
CA THR A 640 14.32 -12.44 -20.98
C THR A 640 15.82 -12.17 -20.92
N PHE A 641 16.52 -12.77 -19.97
CA PHE A 641 17.98 -12.75 -19.94
C PHE A 641 18.56 -13.57 -21.09
N THR A 642 19.36 -12.95 -21.97
CA THR A 642 19.97 -13.62 -23.14
C THR A 642 21.48 -13.82 -23.02
N GLY A 643 22.14 -13.10 -22.11
CA GLY A 643 23.60 -13.08 -21.96
C GLY A 643 24.12 -13.64 -20.64
N VAL A 644 23.32 -14.42 -19.91
CA VAL A 644 23.76 -14.99 -18.64
C VAL A 644 24.79 -16.09 -18.88
N THR A 645 25.95 -15.99 -18.23
CA THR A 645 26.97 -17.04 -18.21
C THR A 645 27.28 -17.44 -16.78
N VAL A 646 27.40 -18.74 -16.55
CA VAL A 646 27.80 -19.33 -15.26
C VAL A 646 29.09 -20.09 -15.49
N THR A 647 30.17 -19.63 -14.86
CA THR A 647 31.50 -20.23 -14.97
C THR A 647 31.89 -20.82 -13.62
N GLU A 648 32.05 -22.14 -13.57
CA GLU A 648 32.54 -22.85 -12.40
C GLU A 648 34.07 -23.00 -12.44
N ASN A 649 34.74 -22.76 -11.31
CA ASN A 649 36.16 -23.02 -11.12
C ASN A 649 36.40 -23.56 -9.70
N GLY A 650 36.46 -24.89 -9.57
CA GLY A 650 36.53 -25.55 -8.27
C GLY A 650 35.26 -25.29 -7.45
N THR A 651 35.42 -24.71 -6.26
CA THR A 651 34.31 -24.31 -5.36
C THR A 651 33.83 -22.87 -5.61
N SER A 652 34.40 -22.18 -6.60
CA SER A 652 33.97 -20.81 -6.96
C SER A 652 33.06 -20.82 -8.18
N VAL A 653 32.03 -19.99 -8.17
CA VAL A 653 31.09 -19.83 -9.28
C VAL A 653 30.94 -18.36 -9.62
N THR A 654 31.28 -18.00 -10.86
CA THR A 654 31.11 -16.64 -11.37
C THR A 654 29.89 -16.57 -12.26
N VAL A 655 29.00 -15.63 -11.97
CA VAL A 655 27.79 -15.38 -12.74
C VAL A 655 27.90 -14.02 -13.38
N ASN A 656 27.90 -13.97 -14.71
CA ASN A 656 27.73 -12.71 -15.45
C ASN A 656 26.29 -12.67 -15.97
N THR A 657 25.60 -11.57 -15.72
CA THR A 657 24.16 -11.47 -16.03
C THR A 657 23.86 -10.92 -17.43
N GLY A 658 24.86 -10.28 -18.04
CA GLY A 658 24.71 -9.55 -19.31
C GLY A 658 23.94 -8.23 -19.21
N VAL A 659 23.43 -7.87 -18.02
CA VAL A 659 22.62 -6.66 -17.80
C VAL A 659 22.99 -6.05 -16.44
N SER A 660 23.01 -4.72 -16.30
CA SER A 660 23.28 -4.09 -15.00
C SER A 660 22.08 -4.18 -14.03
N ASN A 661 22.35 -3.92 -12.75
CA ASN A 661 21.36 -3.78 -11.68
C ASN A 661 20.49 -5.04 -11.51
N CYS A 662 21.13 -6.21 -11.50
CA CYS A 662 20.48 -7.48 -11.23
C CYS A 662 20.74 -7.91 -9.79
N LYS A 663 19.84 -8.76 -9.29
CA LYS A 663 20.08 -9.58 -8.12
C LYS A 663 20.47 -10.99 -8.56
N ILE A 664 21.54 -11.51 -8.00
CA ILE A 664 22.03 -12.87 -8.21
C ILE A 664 21.94 -13.62 -6.88
N THR A 665 21.24 -14.74 -6.87
CA THR A 665 21.14 -15.61 -5.69
C THR A 665 21.77 -16.95 -6.01
N ILE A 666 22.56 -17.49 -5.10
CA ILE A 666 22.98 -18.89 -5.10
C ILE A 666 22.43 -19.58 -3.86
N CYS A 667 21.79 -20.73 -4.02
CA CYS A 667 21.30 -21.51 -2.89
C CYS A 667 21.41 -23.02 -3.11
N SER A 668 21.82 -23.78 -2.10
CA SER A 668 21.86 -25.24 -2.15
C SER A 668 20.47 -25.84 -2.44
N ILE A 669 20.39 -26.81 -3.37
CA ILE A 669 19.13 -27.42 -3.81
C ILE A 669 18.56 -28.39 -2.77
N LEU A 670 19.40 -29.12 -2.05
CA LEU A 670 18.93 -30.23 -1.21
C LEU A 670 18.38 -29.76 0.15
N ASP A 671 18.88 -28.64 0.65
CA ASP A 671 18.50 -28.09 1.95
C ASP A 671 18.04 -26.62 1.87
N MET A 672 17.73 -26.16 0.65
CA MET A 672 17.14 -24.84 0.34
C MET A 672 17.88 -23.69 1.03
N GLY A 673 19.18 -23.61 0.79
CA GLY A 673 20.02 -22.56 1.33
C GLY A 673 20.65 -22.87 2.70
N SER A 674 20.28 -23.99 3.34
CA SER A 674 20.79 -24.29 4.68
C SER A 674 22.30 -24.55 4.69
N SER A 675 22.88 -25.19 3.68
CA SER A 675 24.34 -25.34 3.59
C SER A 675 25.02 -24.22 2.81
N CYS A 676 24.35 -23.66 1.81
CA CYS A 676 24.91 -22.62 0.96
C CYS A 676 23.81 -21.64 0.54
N TYR A 677 23.89 -20.38 0.97
CA TYR A 677 22.98 -19.32 0.55
C TYR A 677 23.71 -17.99 0.52
N GLU A 678 23.71 -17.32 -0.63
CA GLU A 678 24.29 -15.99 -0.78
C GLU A 678 23.52 -15.18 -1.83
N VAL A 679 23.44 -13.87 -1.61
CA VAL A 679 22.77 -12.92 -2.51
C VAL A 679 23.69 -11.75 -2.78
N ALA A 680 23.91 -11.46 -4.05
CA ALA A 680 24.53 -10.24 -4.54
C ALA A 680 23.45 -9.37 -5.19
N ASP A 681 23.30 -8.13 -4.75
CA ASP A 681 22.27 -7.21 -5.24
C ASP A 681 22.90 -6.01 -5.96
N ASN A 682 22.15 -5.43 -6.91
CA ASN A 682 22.58 -4.33 -7.75
C ASN A 682 23.93 -4.58 -8.48
N VAL A 683 24.12 -5.79 -9.01
CA VAL A 683 25.33 -6.21 -9.71
C VAL A 683 25.06 -6.57 -11.17
N SER A 684 26.12 -6.54 -12.00
CA SER A 684 26.10 -7.12 -13.35
C SER A 684 26.88 -8.44 -13.43
N SER A 685 27.77 -8.69 -12.47
CA SER A 685 28.55 -9.90 -12.32
C SER A 685 28.92 -10.10 -10.85
N TYR A 686 28.99 -11.36 -10.40
CA TYR A 686 29.45 -11.70 -9.05
C TYR A 686 30.12 -13.07 -9.02
N THR A 687 31.15 -13.20 -8.19
CA THR A 687 31.83 -14.49 -7.94
C THR A 687 31.54 -14.94 -6.52
N PHE A 688 30.82 -16.03 -6.40
CA PHE A 688 30.63 -16.73 -5.14
C PHE A 688 31.77 -17.73 -4.89
N THR A 689 32.15 -17.93 -3.64
CA THR A 689 33.19 -18.90 -3.23
C THR A 689 32.61 -19.93 -2.28
N ASP A 690 33.32 -21.04 -2.08
CA ASP A 690 32.97 -22.08 -1.09
C ASP A 690 31.57 -22.71 -1.34
N ILE A 691 31.19 -22.83 -2.61
CA ILE A 691 29.89 -23.33 -3.04
C ILE A 691 29.80 -24.85 -2.96
N VAL A 692 28.67 -25.33 -2.42
CA VAL A 692 28.34 -26.75 -2.28
C VAL A 692 27.30 -27.14 -3.32
N LYS A 693 27.58 -28.20 -4.09
CA LYS A 693 26.64 -28.77 -5.08
C LYS A 693 25.70 -29.80 -4.43
N PRO A 694 24.48 -29.97 -4.97
CA PRO A 694 23.87 -29.20 -6.06
C PRO A 694 23.31 -27.86 -5.55
N TYR A 695 23.33 -26.83 -6.40
CA TYR A 695 22.85 -25.47 -6.08
C TYR A 695 21.98 -24.91 -7.21
N TYR A 696 21.06 -24.00 -6.87
CA TYR A 696 20.42 -23.08 -7.79
C TYR A 696 21.23 -21.80 -7.89
N ILE A 697 21.29 -21.23 -9.09
CA ILE A 697 21.58 -19.83 -9.33
C ILE A 697 20.32 -19.21 -9.91
N SER A 698 19.87 -18.11 -9.33
CA SER A 698 18.86 -17.26 -9.96
C SER A 698 19.43 -15.89 -10.30
N VAL A 699 18.95 -15.32 -11.40
CA VAL A 699 19.15 -13.91 -11.75
C VAL A 699 17.78 -13.26 -11.88
N THR A 700 17.54 -12.21 -11.10
CA THR A 700 16.28 -11.48 -11.06
C THR A 700 16.51 -9.99 -11.27
N LYS A 701 15.53 -9.34 -11.89
CA LYS A 701 15.47 -7.90 -12.12
C LYS A 701 14.01 -7.52 -12.38
N HIS A 702 13.58 -6.35 -11.91
CA HIS A 702 12.22 -5.87 -12.18
C HIS A 702 11.92 -5.86 -13.68
N ASN A 703 10.73 -6.33 -14.08
CA ASN A 703 10.33 -6.55 -15.48
C ASN A 703 11.24 -7.49 -16.28
N TYR A 704 11.89 -8.46 -15.63
CA TYR A 704 12.52 -9.60 -16.29
C TYR A 704 11.89 -10.90 -15.83
N LYS A 705 11.74 -11.86 -16.75
CA LYS A 705 11.49 -13.25 -16.38
C LYS A 705 12.72 -13.75 -15.60
N PRO A 706 12.57 -14.31 -14.38
CA PRO A 706 13.68 -14.88 -13.63
C PRO A 706 14.45 -15.92 -14.45
N TYR A 707 15.78 -15.82 -14.44
CA TYR A 707 16.65 -16.87 -14.98
C TYR A 707 17.03 -17.83 -13.85
N ILE A 708 16.93 -19.14 -14.08
CA ILE A 708 17.26 -20.19 -13.11
C ILE A 708 18.21 -21.21 -13.74
N TYR A 709 19.27 -21.54 -13.01
CA TYR A 709 20.32 -22.51 -13.37
C TYR A 709 20.65 -23.43 -12.18
N PRO A 710 21.12 -24.67 -12.38
CA PRO A 710 21.10 -25.39 -13.63
C PRO A 710 19.67 -25.76 -13.98
N GLN A 711 19.44 -26.02 -15.26
CA GLN A 711 18.12 -26.40 -15.74
C GLN A 711 17.85 -27.88 -15.51
N ASP A 712 18.88 -28.72 -15.63
CA ASP A 712 18.79 -30.13 -15.32
C ASP A 712 19.34 -30.36 -13.90
N ILE A 713 18.53 -31.00 -13.06
CA ILE A 713 18.82 -31.24 -11.65
C ILE A 713 19.17 -32.70 -11.47
N TYR A 714 20.21 -32.95 -10.69
CA TYR A 714 20.68 -34.30 -10.43
C TYR A 714 20.84 -34.48 -8.91
N ILE A 715 20.24 -35.54 -8.41
CA ILE A 715 20.18 -35.84 -6.99
C ILE A 715 20.68 -37.28 -6.80
N GLN A 716 21.76 -37.40 -6.05
CA GLN A 716 22.39 -38.66 -5.65
C GLN A 716 23.08 -38.47 -4.31
N ASN A 717 23.28 -39.58 -3.60
CA ASN A 717 23.95 -39.63 -2.30
C ASN A 717 23.34 -38.65 -1.28
N TYR A 718 22.00 -38.68 -1.15
CA TYR A 718 21.30 -37.77 -0.25
C TYR A 718 20.14 -38.45 0.48
N THR A 719 19.92 -38.05 1.73
CA THR A 719 18.81 -38.54 2.54
C THR A 719 17.92 -37.36 2.90
N PHE A 720 16.71 -37.34 2.35
CA PHE A 720 15.70 -36.34 2.70
C PHE A 720 15.07 -36.68 4.04
N THR A 721 15.15 -35.74 4.99
CA THR A 721 14.61 -35.84 6.36
C THR A 721 13.48 -34.87 6.63
N SER A 722 13.12 -34.03 5.66
CA SER A 722 12.05 -33.04 5.76
C SER A 722 11.52 -32.70 4.36
N ASP A 723 10.35 -32.07 4.30
CA ASP A 723 9.68 -31.74 3.04
C ASP A 723 10.50 -30.79 2.17
N ARG A 724 10.44 -30.98 0.85
CA ARG A 724 11.17 -30.15 -0.12
C ARG A 724 10.43 -30.02 -1.44
N LEU A 725 10.52 -28.83 -2.03
CA LEU A 725 10.23 -28.60 -3.45
C LEU A 725 11.54 -28.62 -4.26
N ILE A 726 11.61 -29.53 -5.23
CA ILE A 726 12.69 -29.56 -6.22
C ILE A 726 12.16 -29.06 -7.56
N ILE A 727 12.78 -28.01 -8.07
CA ILE A 727 12.45 -27.33 -9.30
C ILE A 727 13.51 -27.64 -10.36
N GLY A 728 13.12 -28.23 -11.48
CA GLY A 728 14.01 -28.39 -12.63
C GLY A 728 13.27 -28.32 -13.95
N ARG A 729 14.01 -28.25 -15.04
CA ARG A 729 13.54 -28.61 -16.38
C ARG A 729 13.45 -30.13 -16.46
N ASN A 730 14.58 -30.80 -16.20
CA ASN A 730 14.66 -32.24 -15.99
C ASN A 730 15.15 -32.51 -14.57
N ILE A 731 14.65 -33.56 -13.92
CA ILE A 731 15.10 -33.97 -12.59
C ILE A 731 15.49 -35.45 -12.63
N PHE A 732 16.76 -35.73 -12.39
CA PHE A 732 17.31 -37.08 -12.32
C PHE A 732 17.61 -37.44 -10.87
N VAL A 733 17.09 -38.56 -10.40
CA VAL A 733 17.21 -38.99 -8.99
C VAL A 733 17.63 -40.47 -8.94
N GLY A 734 18.72 -40.79 -8.26
CA GLY A 734 19.18 -42.17 -8.13
C GLY A 734 20.62 -42.29 -7.66
N ASN A 735 21.21 -43.47 -7.76
CA ASN A 735 22.54 -43.75 -7.21
C ASN A 735 23.68 -43.04 -7.96
N ASN A 736 23.53 -42.90 -9.29
CA ASN A 736 24.58 -42.42 -10.18
C ASN A 736 24.00 -41.66 -11.40
N VAL A 737 23.25 -40.60 -11.14
CA VAL A 737 22.55 -39.82 -12.18
C VAL A 737 23.39 -38.66 -12.75
N THR A 738 24.34 -38.18 -11.96
CA THR A 738 25.48 -37.25 -12.13
C THR A 738 25.26 -35.90 -12.83
N PRO A 739 25.80 -34.81 -12.24
CA PRO A 739 26.49 -33.75 -12.96
C PRO A 739 27.89 -33.56 -12.33
N SER A 740 28.54 -34.68 -12.00
CA SER A 740 29.75 -34.85 -11.16
C SER A 740 29.55 -34.69 -9.62
N GLN A 741 28.59 -35.41 -9.05
CA GLN A 741 28.40 -35.60 -7.59
C GLN A 741 28.93 -36.97 -7.12
N THR A 742 29.11 -37.17 -5.81
CA THR A 742 29.48 -38.47 -5.22
C THR A 742 28.36 -39.50 -5.42
N GLN A 743 28.70 -40.72 -5.81
CA GLN A 743 27.75 -41.83 -5.97
C GLN A 743 27.15 -42.23 -4.60
N GLY A 744 25.85 -42.51 -4.55
CA GLY A 744 25.17 -43.00 -3.35
C GLY A 744 23.65 -42.97 -3.50
N PRO A 745 22.90 -43.73 -2.68
CA PRO A 745 21.45 -43.80 -2.80
C PRO A 745 20.78 -42.46 -2.47
N VAL A 746 19.57 -42.29 -2.98
CA VAL A 746 18.65 -41.23 -2.55
C VAL A 746 17.56 -41.85 -1.71
N ILE A 747 17.43 -41.42 -0.46
CA ILE A 747 16.49 -42.00 0.49
C ILE A 747 15.53 -40.91 0.99
N ILE A 748 14.23 -41.14 0.89
CA ILE A 748 13.22 -40.31 1.56
C ILE A 748 12.86 -40.97 2.89
N LYS A 749 13.13 -40.29 4.01
CA LYS A 749 12.84 -40.78 5.36
C LYS A 749 11.36 -40.67 5.69
N ASN A 750 10.94 -41.43 6.69
CA ASN A 750 9.62 -41.29 7.30
C ASN A 750 9.33 -39.84 7.69
N GLY A 751 8.18 -39.31 7.27
CA GLY A 751 7.73 -37.95 7.57
C GLY A 751 8.28 -36.87 6.64
N ALA A 752 9.05 -37.23 5.61
CA ALA A 752 9.45 -36.30 4.55
C ALA A 752 8.56 -36.46 3.31
N ASN A 753 8.11 -35.35 2.74
CA ASN A 753 7.40 -35.30 1.46
C ASN A 753 8.17 -34.47 0.42
N ILE A 754 8.53 -35.07 -0.72
CA ILE A 754 9.31 -34.41 -1.77
C ILE A 754 8.48 -34.17 -3.02
N ILE A 755 8.35 -32.91 -3.43
CA ILE A 755 7.69 -32.55 -4.68
C ILE A 755 8.75 -32.36 -5.75
N PHE A 756 8.78 -33.26 -6.75
CA PHE A 756 9.58 -33.12 -7.96
C PHE A 756 8.74 -32.42 -9.02
N SER A 757 9.00 -31.13 -9.20
CA SER A 757 8.23 -30.30 -10.11
C SER A 757 9.11 -29.98 -11.32
N ALA A 758 8.84 -30.66 -12.43
CA ALA A 758 9.68 -30.64 -13.64
C ALA A 758 8.93 -30.05 -14.85
N GLU A 759 9.63 -29.27 -15.68
CA GLU A 759 9.08 -28.75 -16.95
C GLU A 759 8.99 -29.84 -18.03
N GLN A 760 9.88 -30.82 -18.00
CA GLN A 760 9.94 -31.93 -18.94
C GLN A 760 9.76 -33.25 -18.19
N ASP A 761 10.87 -33.83 -17.72
CA ASP A 761 10.88 -35.20 -17.21
C ASP A 761 11.44 -35.30 -15.77
N VAL A 762 10.90 -36.27 -15.02
CA VAL A 762 11.50 -36.78 -13.77
C VAL A 762 11.92 -38.22 -14.02
N LEU A 763 13.21 -38.50 -13.88
CA LEU A 763 13.79 -39.83 -14.03
C LEU A 763 14.25 -40.37 -12.68
N LEU A 764 13.60 -41.44 -12.23
CA LEU A 764 13.99 -42.18 -11.02
C LEU A 764 14.80 -43.41 -11.44
N ASP A 765 16.08 -43.43 -11.11
CA ASP A 765 17.02 -44.53 -11.41
C ASP A 765 17.28 -45.41 -10.18
N LYS A 766 18.01 -46.50 -10.38
CA LYS A 766 18.41 -47.45 -9.33
C LYS A 766 19.00 -46.71 -8.13
N GLY A 767 18.55 -47.09 -6.93
CA GLY A 767 19.02 -46.52 -5.66
C GLY A 767 18.23 -45.30 -5.19
N PHE A 768 17.12 -44.96 -5.85
CA PHE A 768 16.05 -44.17 -5.23
C PHE A 768 15.18 -45.08 -4.34
N GLU A 769 15.05 -44.72 -3.07
CA GLU A 769 14.33 -45.46 -2.04
C GLU A 769 13.45 -44.51 -1.22
N THR A 770 12.28 -45.00 -0.78
CA THR A 770 11.42 -44.30 0.18
C THR A 770 11.14 -45.23 1.35
N GLU A 771 11.35 -44.74 2.58
CA GLU A 771 10.95 -45.46 3.78
C GLU A 771 9.43 -45.42 3.96
N LEU A 772 8.90 -46.37 4.73
CA LEU A 772 7.48 -46.36 5.09
C LEU A 772 7.14 -45.05 5.83
N GLY A 773 6.20 -44.28 5.27
CA GLY A 773 5.83 -42.95 5.77
C GLY A 773 6.58 -41.78 5.12
N GLY A 774 7.59 -42.05 4.29
CA GLY A 774 8.15 -41.08 3.35
C GLY A 774 7.33 -41.05 2.06
N THR A 775 7.14 -39.86 1.47
CA THR A 775 6.31 -39.67 0.27
C THR A 775 7.00 -38.78 -0.75
N PHE A 776 6.57 -38.89 -2.00
CA PHE A 776 6.95 -37.97 -3.05
C PHE A 776 5.82 -37.80 -4.07
N GLU A 777 5.82 -36.64 -4.72
CA GLU A 777 4.92 -36.30 -5.82
C GLU A 777 5.73 -35.89 -7.05
N ILE A 778 5.26 -36.28 -8.23
CA ILE A 778 5.80 -35.80 -9.50
C ILE A 778 4.75 -34.90 -10.13
N GLU A 779 5.10 -33.62 -10.26
CA GLU A 779 4.25 -32.62 -10.89
C GLU A 779 4.82 -32.27 -12.25
N LYS A 780 4.03 -32.50 -13.29
CA LYS A 780 4.33 -32.01 -14.62
C LYS A 780 3.86 -30.57 -14.72
N ARG A 781 4.80 -29.67 -15.01
CA ARG A 781 4.54 -28.23 -15.11
C ARG A 781 3.97 -27.81 -16.46
#